data_AF-A0A6B0XQU1-F1
#
_entry.id   AF-A0A6B0XQU1-F1
#
_cell.length_a   1.000
_cell.length_b   1.000
_cell.length_c   1.000
_cell.angle_alpha   90.00
_cell.angle_beta   90.00
_cell.angle_gamma   90.00
#
_symmetry.space_group_name_H-M   'P 1'
#
loop_
_entity.id
_entity.type
_entity.pdbx_description
1 polymer ?
#
loop_
_entity_poly.entity_id
_entity_poly.type
_entity_poly.pdbx_seq_one_letter_code
_entity_poly.pdbx_strand_id
1 'polypeptide(L)'
;MSRAAGTVFSLGARVFRPAAAAGGGKSPPAKPATLFSPVSAAPRLRPAGGSEDPRTQSTAVAVAFLLLIGLTACSPPPDAAPPAVETTALWLFDEPAGLYPSHTLDDMSDNDMVLTLGLGAQVAPGRYGNALLLEPLDPPLDVPPAEEKPGEFGLARLPVPEGRTVEPLSWFTAHFAALMTSGENHLRKQVGHKNPTASALNLGDFDWTVEFWHSPGDAAFGGSRPEGRRTDTLPAADTPTAGEAVVFEIGTGPRGENDIVTQLSWSADRSHFTLVNQPGGASIDIPTADPDATPTWRHYAFTYDATTDQLRHYVDGALQPLSPPTALEALPEGDEAYFTLGTDALWNHRLTGLLDEFRVSRGLVYTADFDPPATFATTPEPVELTKGPPLLFAADTSVTDAPTADLTDTDAASNTPLHLATRKHLFIDAALLADTADATFTVNPPRRAERVIDNIKGTFRKHLTVASGDDGVIRIYNSREEDHLAVYTSTDGVHFDRPDQGRGEINGHRNIVIPDMVGGLGNPFWDPQAPPDERWKYLTDYQRRGLYLYTSADGYNWTRRRNIVLPFRSGTQSSTYYDDQRQVYMAYHRSGIFHTPGGVTQRSSVVTEHEDLRATQPFKPLTQQEYFDLRAEYPLRDPLPWWVDNGPLTPGGFGMEYPHLFDPTPEDPVGTDFYLTKAMKYPYAPDTYLAFPVGYFHYYGDGPEARRALGLEERGLGSGPLESQIAVSRNGLDWKRHPEPAYVGIGRHQGRDVVTAYIGHGMIRRGEELWQYYFGETHYHSPHTQDPDGRGVYRLVQRLDGFISLDSPYGHETTVVTRPLTFDGDRLQLNVDTDAVGYLQVGFLDEQGEPIEGYTVDDCVYVNGDFIAKEVDWLETGADVSPLAGRTVQVVFRMRGAKLYAMQFVEGG
;
A
#
# COMPACT_ATOMS: atom_id res chain seq x y z
N MET A 1 12.28 -10.80 54.98
CA MET A 1 12.76 -11.69 56.08
C MET A 1 11.66 -12.70 56.41
N SER A 2 12.02 -13.99 56.49
CA SER A 2 11.30 -15.18 57.02
C SER A 2 10.02 -15.63 56.27
N ARG A 3 10.09 -16.64 55.38
CA ARG A 3 10.00 -18.12 55.60
C ARG A 3 8.59 -18.59 56.03
N ALA A 4 7.87 -19.29 55.16
CA ALA A 4 7.78 -20.77 55.02
C ALA A 4 6.91 -21.40 56.14
N ALA A 5 6.14 -22.48 56.02
CA ALA A 5 5.68 -23.42 55.00
C ALA A 5 4.72 -24.39 55.76
N GLY A 6 3.81 -25.11 55.08
CA GLY A 6 2.93 -26.07 55.78
C GLY A 6 2.06 -26.99 54.90
N THR A 7 2.70 -27.95 54.23
CA THR A 7 2.37 -29.40 54.14
C THR A 7 0.97 -29.90 53.69
N VAL A 8 0.91 -30.32 52.41
CA VAL A 8 0.59 -31.67 51.84
C VAL A 8 -0.23 -32.69 52.66
N PHE A 9 -1.30 -33.26 52.05
CA PHE A 9 -1.48 -34.72 51.82
C PHE A 9 -2.58 -35.03 50.78
N SER A 10 -2.37 -36.14 50.07
CA SER A 10 -2.95 -36.57 48.80
C SER A 10 -3.90 -37.80 48.90
N LEU A 11 -4.39 -38.23 47.73
CA LEU A 11 -5.18 -39.45 47.38
C LEU A 11 -6.70 -39.37 47.61
N GLY A 12 -7.58 -39.86 46.72
CA GLY A 12 -7.40 -40.64 45.50
C GLY A 12 -8.74 -40.84 44.78
N ALA A 13 -8.63 -41.28 43.54
CA ALA A 13 -9.69 -41.40 42.54
C ALA A 13 -10.90 -42.27 42.94
N ARG A 14 -12.09 -41.96 42.38
CA ARG A 14 -12.97 -42.96 41.77
C ARG A 14 -14.05 -42.36 40.85
N VAL A 15 -14.17 -43.04 39.72
CA VAL A 15 -15.11 -42.95 38.62
C VAL A 15 -16.57 -43.05 39.09
N PHE A 16 -17.46 -42.21 38.55
CA PHE A 16 -18.88 -42.50 38.37
C PHE A 16 -19.43 -41.75 37.15
N ARG A 17 -19.85 -42.52 36.13
CA ARG A 17 -20.98 -42.17 35.24
C ARG A 17 -22.23 -42.77 35.89
N PRO A 18 -23.43 -42.17 35.79
CA PRO A 18 -24.25 -42.38 34.59
C PRO A 18 -25.26 -41.28 34.17
N ALA A 19 -25.77 -41.48 32.96
CA ALA A 19 -27.11 -41.20 32.45
C ALA A 19 -27.51 -39.78 32.00
N ALA A 20 -28.01 -39.77 30.76
CA ALA A 20 -28.61 -38.68 30.02
C ALA A 20 -30.10 -38.50 30.36
N ALA A 21 -30.60 -37.25 30.25
CA ALA A 21 -31.82 -36.90 29.52
C ALA A 21 -32.10 -35.39 29.51
N ALA A 22 -32.27 -34.87 28.29
CA ALA A 22 -33.25 -33.89 27.81
C ALA A 22 -33.30 -32.44 28.33
N GLY A 23 -33.12 -31.50 27.38
CA GLY A 23 -34.07 -30.39 27.17
C GLY A 23 -33.58 -28.98 27.53
N GLY A 24 -33.09 -28.23 26.55
CA GLY A 24 -32.90 -26.78 26.67
C GLY A 24 -32.23 -26.20 25.42
N GLY A 25 -32.96 -25.35 24.69
CA GLY A 25 -32.62 -24.89 23.33
C GLY A 25 -31.27 -24.22 23.19
N LYS A 26 -30.56 -24.58 22.11
CA LYS A 26 -29.40 -23.85 21.59
C LYS A 26 -29.89 -22.81 20.59
N SER A 27 -29.77 -21.54 20.94
CA SER A 27 -29.70 -20.45 19.96
C SER A 27 -28.33 -20.51 19.26
N PRO A 28 -28.24 -20.30 17.94
CA PRO A 28 -26.97 -20.37 17.23
C PRO A 28 -26.08 -19.16 17.59
N PRO A 29 -24.73 -19.30 17.56
CA PRO A 29 -23.84 -18.16 17.72
C PRO A 29 -23.97 -17.21 16.53
N ALA A 30 -23.95 -15.91 16.81
CA ALA A 30 -24.03 -14.84 15.83
C ALA A 30 -22.85 -14.91 14.85
N LYS A 31 -23.15 -14.81 13.55
CA LYS A 31 -22.18 -14.70 12.46
C LYS A 31 -21.36 -13.41 12.61
N PRO A 32 -20.07 -13.39 12.24
CA PRO A 32 -19.35 -12.14 12.02
C PRO A 32 -19.97 -11.40 10.82
N ALA A 33 -20.19 -10.10 10.98
CA ALA A 33 -20.79 -9.23 9.96
C ALA A 33 -19.87 -9.10 8.74
N THR A 34 -20.17 -9.88 7.71
CA THR A 34 -19.74 -9.67 6.33
C THR A 34 -20.69 -8.63 5.71
N LEU A 35 -20.28 -7.37 5.67
CA LEU A 35 -20.97 -6.33 4.91
C LEU A 35 -20.46 -6.34 3.48
N PHE A 36 -21.09 -7.15 2.61
CA PHE A 36 -21.29 -6.86 1.18
C PHE A 36 -22.35 -7.84 0.64
N SER A 37 -23.48 -7.32 0.17
CA SER A 37 -24.32 -7.98 -0.83
C SER A 37 -25.03 -6.93 -1.68
N PRO A 38 -25.13 -7.15 -3.00
CA PRO A 38 -25.66 -6.18 -3.95
C PRO A 38 -27.19 -6.29 -4.01
N VAL A 39 -27.90 -5.17 -4.10
CA VAL A 39 -29.33 -5.17 -4.45
C VAL A 39 -29.55 -4.19 -5.59
N SER A 40 -29.64 -4.72 -6.80
CA SER A 40 -30.38 -4.13 -7.90
C SER A 40 -31.81 -4.65 -7.83
N ALA A 41 -32.78 -3.75 -7.64
CA ALA A 41 -34.18 -4.02 -7.96
C ALA A 41 -34.88 -2.69 -8.30
N ALA A 42 -35.12 -2.47 -9.59
CA ALA A 42 -35.91 -1.36 -10.11
C ALA A 42 -37.36 -1.40 -9.58
N PRO A 43 -38.00 -0.25 -9.26
CA PRO A 43 -39.40 -0.25 -8.86
C PRO A 43 -40.32 -0.21 -10.08
N ARG A 44 -41.17 -1.25 -10.19
CA ARG A 44 -42.39 -1.24 -11.00
C ARG A 44 -43.43 -0.33 -10.32
N LEU A 45 -43.80 0.76 -10.96
CA LEU A 45 -44.96 1.58 -10.57
C LEU A 45 -46.24 1.03 -11.22
N ARG A 46 -47.23 0.67 -10.39
CA ARG A 46 -48.64 0.55 -10.79
C ARG A 46 -49.36 1.87 -10.45
N PRO A 47 -50.26 2.38 -11.32
CA PRO A 47 -51.02 3.60 -11.02
C PRO A 47 -52.32 3.28 -10.27
N ALA A 48 -52.69 4.16 -9.33
CA ALA A 48 -54.01 4.25 -8.76
C ALA A 48 -54.89 5.16 -9.64
N GLY A 49 -56.13 4.73 -9.88
CA GLY A 49 -57.12 5.48 -10.67
C GLY A 49 -57.85 6.56 -9.89
N GLY A 50 -58.42 7.52 -10.63
CA GLY A 50 -59.29 8.58 -10.10
C GLY A 50 -59.87 9.48 -11.20
N SER A 51 -60.99 9.01 -11.78
CA SER A 51 -62.17 9.73 -12.32
C SER A 51 -62.08 10.93 -13.30
N GLU A 52 -62.71 10.67 -14.46
CA GLU A 52 -63.75 11.46 -15.17
C GLU A 52 -63.41 12.77 -15.94
N ASP A 53 -64.04 12.84 -17.12
CA ASP A 53 -63.84 13.64 -18.35
C ASP A 53 -65.01 14.65 -18.56
N PRO A 54 -65.24 15.34 -19.70
CA PRO A 54 -64.46 16.29 -20.53
C PRO A 54 -65.08 17.72 -20.59
N ARG A 55 -64.31 18.67 -21.15
CA ARG A 55 -64.66 19.67 -22.22
C ARG A 55 -63.96 21.02 -21.99
N THR A 56 -63.11 21.53 -22.90
CA THR A 56 -63.44 22.35 -24.10
C THR A 56 -62.16 23.04 -24.65
N GLN A 57 -61.84 22.74 -25.91
CA GLN A 57 -61.34 23.60 -27.01
C GLN A 57 -60.05 24.48 -26.94
N SER A 58 -59.27 24.29 -28.02
CA SER A 58 -58.38 25.23 -28.76
C SER A 58 -57.04 25.59 -28.10
N THR A 59 -55.86 25.53 -28.74
CA THR A 59 -55.48 25.68 -30.16
C THR A 59 -54.09 25.06 -30.39
N ALA A 60 -53.85 24.53 -31.58
CA ALA A 60 -52.66 23.86 -32.07
C ALA A 60 -51.43 24.77 -32.25
N VAL A 61 -50.21 24.20 -32.20
CA VAL A 61 -49.16 24.27 -33.25
C VAL A 61 -48.17 23.09 -33.09
N ALA A 62 -48.04 22.30 -34.17
CA ALA A 62 -46.92 21.45 -34.66
C ALA A 62 -46.26 20.43 -33.68
N VAL A 63 -46.04 19.15 -34.00
CA VAL A 63 -45.53 18.49 -35.21
C VAL A 63 -45.96 17.01 -35.16
N ALA A 64 -46.36 16.42 -36.29
CA ALA A 64 -46.67 15.01 -36.43
C ALA A 64 -46.08 14.44 -37.74
N PHE A 65 -45.31 13.35 -37.60
CA PHE A 65 -45.11 12.20 -38.52
C PHE A 65 -44.52 12.47 -39.92
N LEU A 66 -43.60 11.68 -40.51
CA LEU A 66 -43.40 10.22 -40.63
C LEU A 66 -41.89 9.97 -40.95
N LEU A 67 -41.19 8.96 -40.40
CA LEU A 67 -41.15 7.51 -40.75
C LEU A 67 -40.11 7.14 -41.85
N LEU A 68 -39.23 6.19 -41.49
CA LEU A 68 -38.39 5.27 -42.31
C LEU A 68 -37.45 5.83 -43.42
N ILE A 69 -36.14 5.85 -43.12
CA ILE A 69 -35.00 5.58 -44.03
C ILE A 69 -33.96 4.87 -43.14
N GLY A 70 -33.65 3.59 -43.30
CA GLY A 70 -32.75 3.08 -44.34
C GLY A 70 -31.32 3.02 -43.78
N LEU A 71 -30.95 1.89 -43.18
CA LEU A 71 -29.58 1.53 -42.82
C LEU A 71 -28.75 1.45 -44.10
N THR A 72 -27.89 2.44 -44.33
CA THR A 72 -26.74 2.33 -45.23
C THR A 72 -25.51 2.69 -44.44
N ALA A 73 -24.63 1.69 -44.28
CA ALA A 73 -23.26 1.87 -43.81
C ALA A 73 -22.60 2.99 -44.63
N CYS A 74 -22.19 4.06 -43.95
CA CYS A 74 -21.26 5.02 -44.54
C CYS A 74 -19.88 4.38 -44.52
N SER A 75 -19.36 4.01 -45.69
CA SER A 75 -17.92 3.77 -45.87
C SER A 75 -17.15 5.05 -45.53
N PRO A 76 -15.97 4.96 -44.89
CA PRO A 76 -15.14 6.13 -44.64
C PRO A 76 -14.60 6.70 -45.98
N PRO A 77 -14.23 8.00 -46.01
CA PRO A 77 -13.68 8.63 -47.21
C PRO A 77 -12.36 7.95 -47.64
N PRO A 78 -12.08 7.85 -48.95
CA PRO A 78 -10.95 7.08 -49.50
C PRO A 78 -9.55 7.65 -49.23
N ASP A 79 -9.42 8.70 -48.41
CA ASP A 79 -8.15 9.35 -48.04
C ASP A 79 -7.92 9.39 -46.52
N ALA A 80 -8.67 8.61 -45.72
CA ALA A 80 -8.32 8.41 -44.32
C ALA A 80 -7.01 7.60 -44.25
N ALA A 81 -5.99 8.14 -43.59
CA ALA A 81 -4.80 7.36 -43.24
C ALA A 81 -5.25 6.03 -42.60
N PRO A 82 -4.58 4.90 -42.89
CA PRO A 82 -4.92 3.64 -42.24
C PRO A 82 -4.96 3.87 -40.72
N PRO A 83 -5.96 3.32 -40.01
CA PRO A 83 -6.05 3.51 -38.58
C PRO A 83 -4.71 3.14 -37.95
N ALA A 84 -4.19 4.03 -37.11
CA ALA A 84 -2.93 3.77 -36.41
C ALA A 84 -3.05 2.45 -35.64
N VAL A 85 -2.00 1.64 -35.68
CA VAL A 85 -1.95 0.39 -34.92
C VAL A 85 -2.13 0.71 -33.44
N GLU A 86 -3.09 0.06 -32.80
CA GLU A 86 -3.46 0.28 -31.40
C GLU A 86 -3.13 -0.96 -30.58
N THR A 87 -2.36 -0.81 -29.50
CA THR A 87 -2.10 -1.90 -28.56
C THR A 87 -3.37 -2.21 -27.76
N THR A 88 -3.96 -3.38 -27.99
CA THR A 88 -5.11 -3.88 -27.24
C THR A 88 -4.73 -4.30 -25.82
N ALA A 89 -3.62 -5.03 -25.69
CA ALA A 89 -3.09 -5.49 -24.42
C ALA A 89 -1.57 -5.69 -24.55
N LEU A 90 -0.84 -5.44 -23.46
CA LEU A 90 0.60 -5.68 -23.35
C LEU A 90 0.91 -6.13 -21.92
N TRP A 91 1.28 -7.38 -21.74
CA TRP A 91 1.77 -7.90 -20.46
C TRP A 91 3.27 -8.08 -20.53
N LEU A 92 4.00 -7.28 -19.74
CA LEU A 92 5.46 -7.38 -19.62
C LEU A 92 5.88 -8.53 -18.70
N PHE A 93 5.06 -8.84 -17.69
CA PHE A 93 5.40 -9.75 -16.59
C PHE A 93 6.52 -9.24 -15.67
N ASP A 94 6.66 -7.91 -15.58
CA ASP A 94 7.66 -7.19 -14.78
C ASP A 94 7.29 -7.01 -13.30
N GLU A 95 6.23 -7.69 -12.82
CA GLU A 95 5.93 -7.77 -11.39
C GLU A 95 7.11 -8.38 -10.61
N PRO A 96 7.19 -8.23 -9.27
CA PRO A 96 8.35 -8.73 -8.54
C PRO A 96 8.45 -10.25 -8.65
N ALA A 97 9.64 -10.77 -8.96
CA ALA A 97 9.90 -12.21 -8.98
C ALA A 97 9.53 -12.84 -7.62
N GLY A 98 8.97 -14.05 -7.66
CA GLY A 98 8.43 -14.69 -6.45
C GLY A 98 7.03 -14.24 -6.05
N LEU A 99 6.33 -13.51 -6.93
CA LEU A 99 4.92 -13.16 -6.78
C LEU A 99 4.06 -14.37 -6.39
N TYR A 100 3.26 -14.25 -5.31
CA TYR A 100 2.38 -15.35 -4.92
C TYR A 100 1.25 -15.55 -5.95
N PRO A 101 0.74 -16.78 -6.13
CA PRO A 101 -0.49 -17.01 -6.88
C PRO A 101 -1.64 -16.15 -6.34
N SER A 102 -2.67 -15.95 -7.17
CA SER A 102 -3.74 -14.96 -7.01
C SER A 102 -3.32 -13.54 -7.37
N HIS A 103 -2.04 -13.13 -7.38
CA HIS A 103 -1.67 -11.75 -7.77
C HIS A 103 -1.96 -11.42 -9.23
N THR A 104 -2.13 -10.13 -9.51
CA THR A 104 -2.42 -9.62 -10.84
C THR A 104 -1.14 -9.48 -11.67
N LEU A 105 -1.25 -9.74 -12.96
CA LEU A 105 -0.26 -9.39 -13.98
C LEU A 105 -0.84 -8.20 -14.76
N ASP A 106 -0.17 -7.06 -14.69
CA ASP A 106 -0.67 -5.77 -15.13
C ASP A 106 -0.59 -5.63 -16.65
N ASP A 107 -1.63 -5.01 -17.22
CA ASP A 107 -1.64 -4.60 -18.63
C ASP A 107 -1.08 -3.19 -18.76
N MET A 108 -0.10 -3.05 -19.65
CA MET A 108 0.57 -1.80 -19.96
C MET A 108 -0.15 -0.97 -21.02
N SER A 109 -1.25 -1.44 -21.58
CA SER A 109 -2.10 -0.65 -22.48
C SER A 109 -3.06 0.28 -21.73
N ASP A 110 -3.78 1.15 -22.46
CA ASP A 110 -4.87 1.95 -21.91
C ASP A 110 -6.15 1.14 -21.62
N ASN A 111 -6.16 -0.15 -22.00
CA ASN A 111 -7.32 -1.02 -21.87
C ASN A 111 -7.37 -1.79 -20.55
N ASP A 112 -6.36 -1.77 -19.69
CA ASP A 112 -6.38 -2.38 -18.34
C ASP A 112 -6.86 -3.85 -18.35
N MET A 113 -6.41 -4.63 -19.34
CA MET A 113 -6.74 -6.05 -19.56
C MET A 113 -5.98 -6.95 -18.58
N VAL A 114 -6.22 -6.82 -17.28
CA VAL A 114 -5.44 -7.51 -16.25
C VAL A 114 -5.68 -9.02 -16.20
N LEU A 115 -4.59 -9.78 -16.08
CA LEU A 115 -4.58 -11.22 -15.82
C LEU A 115 -4.37 -11.52 -14.33
N THR A 116 -4.77 -12.70 -13.89
CA THR A 116 -4.46 -13.25 -12.56
C THR A 116 -3.47 -14.40 -12.70
N LEU A 117 -2.43 -14.43 -11.88
CA LEU A 117 -1.45 -15.51 -11.77
C LEU A 117 -2.03 -16.70 -11.01
N GLY A 118 -1.95 -17.91 -11.57
CA GLY A 118 -2.40 -19.15 -10.93
C GLY A 118 -1.26 -19.99 -10.38
N LEU A 119 -1.56 -21.23 -9.95
CA LEU A 119 -0.56 -22.17 -9.44
C LEU A 119 0.31 -22.80 -10.54
N GLY A 120 -0.05 -22.60 -11.81
CA GLY A 120 0.62 -23.18 -12.97
C GLY A 120 1.80 -22.37 -13.50
N ALA A 121 2.08 -21.21 -12.91
CA ALA A 121 3.17 -20.33 -13.32
C ALA A 121 3.73 -19.54 -12.14
N GLN A 122 4.88 -18.91 -12.34
CA GLN A 122 5.47 -17.95 -11.41
C GLN A 122 6.19 -16.84 -12.18
N VAL A 123 6.40 -15.70 -11.55
CA VAL A 123 7.23 -14.62 -12.12
C VAL A 123 8.70 -14.90 -11.79
N ALA A 124 9.56 -14.83 -12.81
CA ALA A 124 11.00 -15.11 -12.71
C ALA A 124 11.80 -14.14 -13.61
N PRO A 125 13.14 -14.02 -13.44
CA PRO A 125 13.96 -13.21 -14.35
C PRO A 125 13.75 -13.57 -15.82
N GLY A 126 13.55 -12.56 -16.65
CA GLY A 126 13.18 -12.63 -18.05
C GLY A 126 14.28 -12.14 -19.00
N ARG A 127 13.88 -11.73 -20.21
CA ARG A 127 14.79 -11.18 -21.23
C ARG A 127 15.09 -9.71 -20.97
N TYR A 128 14.06 -8.92 -20.66
CA TYR A 128 14.16 -7.46 -20.51
C TYR A 128 13.82 -6.96 -19.09
N GLY A 129 13.44 -7.87 -18.21
CA GLY A 129 13.11 -7.63 -16.81
C GLY A 129 12.76 -8.95 -16.14
N ASN A 130 11.51 -9.12 -15.76
CA ASN A 130 10.96 -10.42 -15.40
C ASN A 130 10.13 -11.01 -16.55
N ALA A 131 9.72 -12.26 -16.41
CA ALA A 131 8.95 -13.02 -17.37
C ALA A 131 8.03 -14.00 -16.64
N LEU A 132 7.00 -14.47 -17.33
CA LEU A 132 6.12 -15.53 -16.85
C LEU A 132 6.79 -16.89 -17.08
N LEU A 133 7.25 -17.51 -15.99
CA LEU A 133 7.72 -18.90 -16.00
C LEU A 133 6.52 -19.83 -15.92
N LEU A 134 6.29 -20.57 -17.00
CA LEU A 134 5.18 -21.49 -17.18
C LEU A 134 5.48 -22.85 -16.53
N GLU A 135 5.83 -22.79 -15.25
CA GLU A 135 6.06 -23.95 -14.39
C GLU A 135 5.35 -23.73 -13.03
N PRO A 136 4.84 -24.79 -12.40
CA PRO A 136 4.30 -24.70 -11.05
C PRO A 136 5.34 -24.23 -10.02
N LEU A 137 4.84 -23.74 -8.87
CA LEU A 137 5.67 -23.40 -7.71
C LEU A 137 6.51 -24.58 -7.22
N ASP A 138 7.72 -24.27 -6.76
CA ASP A 138 8.64 -25.22 -6.16
C ASP A 138 9.33 -24.59 -4.91
N PRO A 139 9.19 -25.20 -3.71
CA PRO A 139 8.37 -26.37 -3.43
C PRO A 139 6.87 -26.09 -3.66
N PRO A 140 6.05 -27.12 -3.95
CA PRO A 140 4.61 -26.96 -4.09
C PRO A 140 3.96 -26.35 -2.84
N LEU A 141 2.92 -25.56 -3.04
CA LEU A 141 2.08 -25.03 -1.95
C LEU A 141 1.30 -26.17 -1.29
N ASP A 142 1.37 -26.29 0.03
CA ASP A 142 0.54 -27.22 0.81
C ASP A 142 -0.75 -26.52 1.28
N VAL A 143 -1.82 -26.69 0.49
CA VAL A 143 -3.13 -26.09 0.76
C VAL A 143 -3.79 -26.84 1.93
N PRO A 144 -4.17 -26.15 3.02
CA PRO A 144 -4.84 -26.78 4.15
C PRO A 144 -6.10 -27.57 3.75
N PRO A 145 -6.41 -28.70 4.41
CA PRO A 145 -7.59 -29.50 4.08
C PRO A 145 -8.90 -28.70 4.19
N ALA A 146 -9.79 -28.87 3.22
CA ALA A 146 -11.07 -28.15 3.14
C ALA A 146 -11.98 -28.30 4.38
N GLU A 147 -11.83 -29.40 5.11
CA GLU A 147 -12.62 -29.75 6.29
C GLU A 147 -12.19 -28.98 7.56
N GLU A 148 -10.96 -28.44 7.57
CA GLU A 148 -10.40 -27.75 8.74
C GLU A 148 -10.84 -26.28 8.82
N LYS A 149 -11.18 -25.65 7.69
CA LYS A 149 -11.55 -24.21 7.60
C LYS A 149 -12.73 -23.93 6.65
N PRO A 150 -13.92 -24.55 6.83
CA PRO A 150 -15.06 -24.42 5.90
C PRO A 150 -15.67 -23.01 5.83
N GLY A 151 -15.23 -22.07 6.69
CA GLY A 151 -15.67 -20.68 6.69
C GLY A 151 -14.75 -19.72 5.92
N GLU A 152 -13.58 -20.18 5.47
CA GLU A 152 -12.61 -19.36 4.73
C GLU A 152 -12.78 -19.58 3.22
N PHE A 153 -12.80 -18.48 2.48
CA PHE A 153 -13.26 -18.47 1.09
C PHE A 153 -12.16 -19.02 0.17
N GLY A 154 -12.50 -19.96 -0.72
CA GLY A 154 -11.54 -20.59 -1.65
C GLY A 154 -10.71 -21.74 -1.07
N LEU A 155 -10.78 -21.99 0.25
CA LEU A 155 -10.18 -23.15 0.92
C LEU A 155 -11.16 -24.33 1.08
N ALA A 156 -12.42 -24.16 0.69
CA ALA A 156 -13.38 -25.25 0.54
C ALA A 156 -13.68 -25.49 -0.94
N ARG A 157 -13.81 -26.77 -1.33
CA ARG A 157 -14.34 -27.10 -2.67
C ARG A 157 -15.78 -26.64 -2.77
N LEU A 158 -16.07 -25.83 -3.77
CA LEU A 158 -17.42 -25.36 -4.05
C LEU A 158 -18.17 -26.45 -4.84
N PRO A 159 -19.47 -26.66 -4.56
CA PRO A 159 -20.26 -27.58 -5.38
C PRO A 159 -20.36 -27.07 -6.81
N VAL A 160 -20.29 -27.99 -7.77
CA VAL A 160 -20.53 -27.70 -9.19
C VAL A 160 -21.95 -27.12 -9.34
N PRO A 161 -22.14 -25.94 -9.95
CA PRO A 161 -23.46 -25.36 -10.16
C PRO A 161 -24.38 -26.28 -10.98
N GLU A 162 -25.69 -26.20 -10.77
CA GLU A 162 -26.66 -26.99 -11.53
C GLU A 162 -26.51 -26.73 -13.04
N GLY A 163 -26.40 -27.80 -13.83
CA GLY A 163 -26.21 -27.71 -15.29
C GLY A 163 -24.76 -27.51 -15.75
N ARG A 164 -23.79 -27.49 -14.82
CA ARG A 164 -22.35 -27.46 -15.11
C ARG A 164 -21.71 -28.83 -14.98
N THR A 165 -20.59 -29.00 -15.67
CA THR A 165 -19.70 -30.16 -15.58
C THR A 165 -18.33 -29.80 -15.03
N VAL A 166 -17.93 -28.53 -15.13
CA VAL A 166 -16.62 -28.04 -14.68
C VAL A 166 -16.67 -27.57 -13.22
N GLU A 167 -15.66 -27.94 -12.43
CA GLU A 167 -15.52 -27.47 -11.05
C GLU A 167 -15.23 -25.96 -11.01
N PRO A 168 -15.87 -25.19 -10.09
CA PRO A 168 -15.54 -23.79 -9.86
C PRO A 168 -14.08 -23.60 -9.41
N LEU A 169 -13.54 -22.40 -9.64
CA LEU A 169 -12.20 -22.07 -9.16
C LEU A 169 -12.08 -22.04 -7.62
N SER A 170 -11.08 -22.75 -7.11
CA SER A 170 -10.65 -22.81 -5.71
C SER A 170 -9.13 -23.05 -5.65
N TRP A 171 -8.50 -23.01 -4.46
CA TRP A 171 -7.08 -23.32 -4.34
C TRP A 171 -6.72 -24.72 -4.86
N PHE A 172 -7.69 -25.62 -4.96
CA PHE A 172 -7.51 -26.99 -5.45
C PHE A 172 -7.68 -27.14 -6.97
N THR A 173 -8.14 -26.10 -7.67
CA THR A 173 -8.46 -26.16 -9.11
C THR A 173 -7.84 -25.01 -9.92
N ALA A 174 -7.22 -24.02 -9.26
CA ALA A 174 -6.60 -22.84 -9.85
C ALA A 174 -5.20 -23.12 -10.45
N HIS A 175 -5.06 -24.22 -11.20
CA HIS A 175 -3.79 -24.64 -11.81
C HIS A 175 -3.45 -23.94 -13.12
N PHE A 176 -4.20 -22.91 -13.52
CA PHE A 176 -3.88 -22.07 -14.68
C PHE A 176 -2.54 -21.34 -14.50
N ALA A 177 -1.94 -20.91 -15.61
CA ALA A 177 -0.76 -20.04 -15.59
C ALA A 177 -1.20 -18.58 -15.40
N ALA A 178 -1.88 -18.00 -16.39
CA ALA A 178 -2.50 -16.69 -16.28
C ALA A 178 -3.92 -16.68 -16.87
N LEU A 179 -4.86 -15.98 -16.21
CA LEU A 179 -6.29 -16.01 -16.53
C LEU A 179 -6.96 -14.65 -16.31
N MET A 180 -7.81 -14.24 -17.25
CA MET A 180 -8.87 -13.25 -17.04
C MET A 180 -10.22 -13.84 -17.45
N THR A 181 -11.29 -13.46 -16.76
CA THR A 181 -12.62 -14.05 -17.01
C THR A 181 -13.74 -13.19 -16.45
N SER A 182 -14.87 -13.17 -17.16
CA SER A 182 -16.15 -12.65 -16.66
C SER A 182 -17.06 -13.76 -16.10
N GLY A 183 -16.72 -15.03 -16.36
CA GLY A 183 -17.52 -16.20 -15.98
C GLY A 183 -17.23 -16.72 -14.57
N GLU A 184 -15.95 -16.84 -14.23
CA GLU A 184 -15.54 -17.22 -12.87
C GLU A 184 -15.62 -15.99 -11.98
N ASN A 185 -16.86 -15.55 -11.72
CA ASN A 185 -17.14 -14.37 -10.93
C ASN A 185 -16.46 -14.46 -9.56
N HIS A 186 -16.11 -15.63 -9.05
CA HIS A 186 -15.41 -15.75 -7.77
C HIS A 186 -13.93 -15.36 -7.83
N LEU A 187 -13.27 -15.42 -9.00
CA LEU A 187 -11.87 -15.00 -9.18
C LEU A 187 -11.77 -13.48 -9.12
N ARG A 188 -11.11 -12.95 -8.08
CA ARG A 188 -10.74 -11.53 -7.97
C ARG A 188 -11.86 -10.55 -8.38
N LYS A 189 -13.06 -10.71 -7.80
CA LYS A 189 -14.23 -9.83 -8.04
C LYS A 189 -13.91 -8.33 -8.06
N GLN A 190 -12.95 -7.92 -7.24
CA GLN A 190 -12.58 -6.52 -7.06
C GLN A 190 -11.69 -5.97 -8.19
N VAL A 191 -11.05 -6.82 -8.98
CA VAL A 191 -10.23 -6.42 -10.16
C VAL A 191 -11.12 -5.87 -11.27
N GLY A 192 -12.35 -6.38 -11.40
CA GLY A 192 -13.27 -5.96 -12.46
C GLY A 192 -12.78 -6.33 -13.85
N HIS A 193 -12.48 -7.60 -14.08
CA HIS A 193 -12.02 -8.10 -15.39
C HIS A 193 -12.96 -7.64 -16.51
N LYS A 194 -12.37 -7.05 -17.57
CA LYS A 194 -13.09 -6.75 -18.80
C LYS A 194 -13.49 -8.04 -19.50
N ASN A 195 -14.61 -8.01 -20.22
CA ASN A 195 -15.02 -9.15 -21.05
C ASN A 195 -14.04 -9.29 -22.24
N PRO A 196 -13.29 -10.40 -22.34
CA PRO A 196 -12.30 -10.54 -23.41
C PRO A 196 -12.95 -10.65 -24.79
N THR A 197 -14.13 -11.26 -24.91
CA THR A 197 -14.86 -11.36 -26.19
C THR A 197 -15.47 -10.04 -26.67
N ALA A 198 -15.64 -9.07 -25.77
CA ALA A 198 -16.06 -7.70 -26.10
C ALA A 198 -14.88 -6.76 -26.43
N SER A 199 -13.66 -7.29 -26.55
CA SER A 199 -12.44 -6.53 -26.77
C SER A 199 -11.74 -6.99 -28.06
N ALA A 200 -10.70 -6.26 -28.49
CA ALA A 200 -9.87 -6.67 -29.61
C ALA A 200 -8.89 -7.84 -29.28
N LEU A 201 -9.00 -8.47 -28.09
CA LEU A 201 -8.42 -9.81 -27.85
C LEU A 201 -9.19 -10.90 -28.61
N ASN A 202 -10.44 -10.62 -28.99
CA ASN A 202 -11.28 -11.48 -29.80
C ASN A 202 -10.86 -11.43 -31.27
N LEU A 203 -9.80 -12.16 -31.60
CA LEU A 203 -9.23 -12.20 -32.95
C LEU A 203 -10.27 -12.70 -33.95
N GLY A 204 -10.58 -11.89 -34.97
CA GLY A 204 -11.60 -12.18 -35.97
C GLY A 204 -11.32 -11.48 -37.29
N ASP A 205 -12.38 -11.11 -38.01
CA ASP A 205 -12.33 -10.45 -39.33
C ASP A 205 -11.95 -8.95 -39.25
N PHE A 206 -10.77 -8.68 -38.72
CA PHE A 206 -10.13 -7.37 -38.75
C PHE A 206 -8.61 -7.53 -38.68
N ASP A 207 -7.87 -6.51 -39.08
CA ASP A 207 -6.41 -6.56 -39.01
C ASP A 207 -5.92 -6.66 -37.57
N TRP A 208 -5.04 -7.61 -37.26
CA TRP A 208 -4.46 -7.75 -35.93
C TRP A 208 -3.03 -8.27 -35.95
N THR A 209 -2.32 -8.02 -34.85
CA THR A 209 -0.99 -8.55 -34.57
C THR A 209 -0.93 -9.15 -33.16
N VAL A 210 -0.35 -10.33 -33.03
CA VAL A 210 0.03 -10.95 -31.74
C VAL A 210 1.53 -11.20 -31.77
N GLU A 211 2.25 -10.83 -30.71
CA GLU A 211 3.68 -11.13 -30.60
C GLU A 211 4.13 -11.33 -29.15
N PHE A 212 5.23 -12.07 -28.97
CA PHE A 212 5.80 -12.37 -27.67
C PHE A 212 7.23 -12.87 -27.81
N TRP A 213 7.98 -12.82 -26.72
CA TRP A 213 9.26 -13.50 -26.56
C TRP A 213 9.06 -14.80 -25.81
N HIS A 214 9.70 -15.88 -26.27
CA HIS A 214 9.67 -17.17 -25.59
C HIS A 214 11.06 -17.80 -25.53
N SER A 215 11.36 -18.44 -24.40
CA SER A 215 12.55 -19.27 -24.22
C SER A 215 12.15 -20.63 -23.65
N PRO A 216 12.43 -21.75 -24.36
CA PRO A 216 12.17 -23.07 -23.84
C PRO A 216 13.12 -23.47 -22.70
N GLY A 217 12.65 -24.32 -21.79
CA GLY A 217 13.29 -24.63 -20.51
C GLY A 217 14.76 -25.11 -20.53
N ASP A 218 15.37 -25.01 -19.33
CA ASP A 218 16.74 -25.29 -18.87
C ASP A 218 17.89 -24.29 -19.15
N ALA A 219 17.82 -23.38 -20.14
CA ALA A 219 18.83 -22.30 -20.26
C ALA A 219 18.32 -20.88 -19.96
N ALA A 220 17.10 -20.78 -19.46
CA ALA A 220 16.50 -19.58 -18.89
C ALA A 220 17.31 -18.98 -17.72
N PHE A 221 18.07 -19.82 -17.01
CA PHE A 221 18.92 -19.39 -15.90
C PHE A 221 20.38 -19.39 -16.36
N GLY A 222 20.97 -18.22 -16.55
CA GLY A 222 22.40 -18.01 -16.82
C GLY A 222 23.33 -18.40 -15.64
N GLY A 223 23.02 -19.51 -14.97
CA GLY A 223 23.64 -20.02 -13.75
C GLY A 223 22.72 -21.07 -13.14
N SER A 224 23.28 -22.26 -12.87
CA SER A 224 22.69 -23.45 -12.22
C SER A 224 21.23 -23.36 -11.76
N ARG A 225 20.38 -24.23 -12.35
CA ARG A 225 19.09 -24.69 -11.78
C ARG A 225 19.27 -24.91 -10.27
N PRO A 226 18.44 -24.34 -9.38
CA PRO A 226 18.54 -24.63 -7.95
C PRO A 226 18.51 -26.14 -7.72
N GLU A 227 19.54 -26.70 -7.08
CA GLU A 227 19.61 -28.14 -6.81
C GLU A 227 18.40 -28.55 -5.95
N GLY A 228 17.48 -29.35 -6.51
CA GLY A 228 16.35 -29.93 -5.75
C GLY A 228 14.96 -29.87 -6.39
N ARG A 229 14.77 -29.09 -7.47
CA ARG A 229 13.44 -28.90 -8.12
C ARG A 229 12.91 -30.19 -8.76
N ARG A 230 11.82 -30.73 -8.20
CA ARG A 230 11.15 -31.98 -8.61
C ARG A 230 10.01 -31.70 -9.60
N THR A 231 10.07 -32.27 -10.80
CA THR A 231 9.02 -32.15 -11.84
C THR A 231 7.90 -33.20 -11.70
N ASP A 232 7.96 -34.06 -10.69
CA ASP A 232 7.09 -35.21 -10.43
C ASP A 232 5.96 -34.94 -9.42
N THR A 233 5.73 -33.68 -9.05
CA THR A 233 4.82 -33.28 -7.95
C THR A 233 3.41 -32.82 -8.39
N LEU A 234 3.11 -32.81 -9.69
CA LEU A 234 1.75 -32.54 -10.16
C LEU A 234 0.82 -33.72 -9.83
N PRO A 235 -0.42 -33.49 -9.37
CA PRO A 235 -1.42 -34.55 -9.26
C PRO A 235 -1.59 -35.27 -10.61
N ALA A 236 -1.95 -36.56 -10.59
CA ALA A 236 -2.07 -37.37 -11.81
C ALA A 236 -3.12 -36.86 -12.82
N ALA A 237 -4.05 -36.00 -12.40
CA ALA A 237 -5.02 -35.31 -13.25
C ALA A 237 -4.46 -34.03 -13.91
N ASP A 238 -3.33 -33.52 -13.43
CA ASP A 238 -2.66 -32.28 -13.86
C ASP A 238 -1.33 -32.55 -14.57
N THR A 239 -1.04 -33.82 -14.88
CA THR A 239 0.14 -34.20 -15.66
C THR A 239 -0.11 -33.81 -17.12
N PRO A 240 0.83 -33.09 -17.80
CA PRO A 240 0.62 -32.64 -19.17
C PRO A 240 0.19 -33.81 -20.06
N THR A 241 -0.92 -33.65 -20.78
CA THR A 241 -1.26 -34.59 -21.85
C THR A 241 -0.14 -34.54 -22.89
N ALA A 242 0.39 -35.71 -23.27
CA ALA A 242 1.34 -35.77 -24.37
C ALA A 242 0.64 -35.29 -25.65
N GLY A 243 0.95 -34.07 -26.11
CA GLY A 243 0.22 -33.39 -27.17
C GLY A 243 0.68 -31.94 -27.39
N GLU A 244 -0.10 -31.18 -28.16
CA GLU A 244 0.10 -29.75 -28.43
C GLU A 244 0.02 -28.92 -27.14
N ALA A 245 0.80 -27.82 -27.08
CA ALA A 245 0.82 -26.89 -25.96
C ALA A 245 0.12 -25.58 -26.33
N VAL A 246 -0.80 -25.09 -25.49
CA VAL A 246 -1.55 -23.86 -25.79
C VAL A 246 -0.77 -22.62 -25.37
N VAL A 247 -0.57 -21.69 -26.31
CA VAL A 247 0.01 -20.37 -26.04
C VAL A 247 -1.05 -19.47 -25.43
N PHE A 248 -2.20 -19.34 -26.07
CA PHE A 248 -3.36 -18.66 -25.51
C PHE A 248 -4.67 -19.28 -26.02
N GLU A 249 -5.72 -19.10 -25.24
CA GLU A 249 -7.10 -19.42 -25.61
C GLU A 249 -8.05 -18.32 -25.14
N ILE A 250 -8.95 -17.90 -26.03
CA ILE A 250 -10.12 -17.09 -25.71
C ILE A 250 -11.38 -17.88 -26.04
N GLY A 251 -12.34 -17.88 -25.11
CA GLY A 251 -13.62 -18.56 -25.29
C GLY A 251 -14.79 -17.69 -24.86
N THR A 252 -15.96 -17.95 -25.44
CA THR A 252 -17.23 -17.31 -25.01
C THR A 252 -17.65 -17.72 -23.61
N GLY A 253 -17.02 -18.79 -23.11
CA GLY A 253 -17.39 -19.45 -21.89
C GLY A 253 -18.80 -20.02 -21.94
N PRO A 254 -19.26 -20.64 -20.86
CA PRO A 254 -18.54 -20.83 -19.59
C PRO A 254 -17.39 -21.82 -19.75
N ARG A 255 -16.28 -21.60 -19.05
CA ARG A 255 -15.00 -22.31 -19.27
C ARG A 255 -15.19 -23.83 -19.32
N GLY A 256 -14.78 -24.45 -20.43
CA GLY A 256 -14.84 -25.90 -20.63
C GLY A 256 -16.25 -26.50 -20.85
N GLU A 257 -17.30 -25.68 -20.93
CA GLU A 257 -18.69 -26.16 -21.15
C GLU A 257 -19.12 -26.11 -22.62
N ASN A 258 -18.31 -25.51 -23.49
CA ASN A 258 -18.48 -25.52 -24.95
C ASN A 258 -17.13 -25.30 -25.65
N ASP A 259 -17.12 -25.52 -26.97
CA ASP A 259 -15.92 -25.46 -27.81
C ASP A 259 -15.87 -24.18 -28.67
N ILE A 260 -16.60 -23.12 -28.31
CA ILE A 260 -16.62 -21.85 -29.06
C ILE A 260 -15.41 -21.02 -28.64
N VAL A 261 -14.28 -21.28 -29.28
CA VAL A 261 -12.97 -20.72 -28.92
C VAL A 261 -12.17 -20.20 -30.11
N THR A 262 -11.23 -19.29 -29.83
CA THR A 262 -10.06 -19.05 -30.66
C THR A 262 -8.82 -19.43 -29.85
N GLN A 263 -7.98 -20.31 -30.38
CA GLN A 263 -6.84 -20.90 -29.67
C GLN A 263 -5.61 -20.93 -30.58
N LEU A 264 -4.47 -20.49 -30.04
CA LEU A 264 -3.16 -20.71 -30.66
C LEU A 264 -2.41 -21.77 -29.87
N SER A 265 -2.15 -22.92 -30.50
CA SER A 265 -1.35 -24.02 -29.93
C SER A 265 -0.02 -24.17 -30.67
N TRP A 266 0.94 -24.82 -30.03
CA TRP A 266 2.24 -25.18 -30.58
C TRP A 266 2.36 -26.71 -30.61
N SER A 267 2.72 -27.26 -31.76
CA SER A 267 2.90 -28.69 -31.92
C SER A 267 3.92 -29.26 -30.93
N ALA A 268 3.72 -30.52 -30.52
CA ALA A 268 4.60 -31.18 -29.54
C ALA A 268 6.08 -31.24 -29.99
N ASP A 269 6.32 -31.31 -31.30
CA ASP A 269 7.66 -31.30 -31.92
C ASP A 269 8.15 -29.89 -32.26
N ARG A 270 7.34 -28.87 -31.97
CA ARG A 270 7.56 -27.44 -32.23
C ARG A 270 7.74 -27.03 -33.69
N SER A 271 7.37 -27.89 -34.64
CA SER A 271 7.50 -27.63 -36.07
C SER A 271 6.48 -26.63 -36.64
N HIS A 272 5.36 -26.39 -35.95
CA HIS A 272 4.31 -25.47 -36.40
C HIS A 272 3.43 -25.01 -35.23
N PHE A 273 2.83 -23.84 -35.38
CA PHE A 273 1.68 -23.45 -34.55
C PHE A 273 0.38 -23.84 -35.24
N THR A 274 -0.68 -24.04 -34.46
CA THR A 274 -2.04 -24.24 -34.97
C THR A 274 -2.94 -23.14 -34.43
N LEU A 275 -3.58 -22.39 -35.32
CA LEU A 275 -4.62 -21.43 -34.96
C LEU A 275 -5.99 -22.02 -35.24
N VAL A 276 -6.77 -22.30 -34.19
CA VAL A 276 -8.17 -22.69 -34.27
C VAL A 276 -9.04 -21.47 -34.06
N ASN A 277 -9.99 -21.22 -34.95
CA ASN A 277 -11.06 -20.24 -34.79
C ASN A 277 -12.39 -20.92 -35.10
N GLN A 278 -13.10 -21.30 -34.03
CA GLN A 278 -14.31 -22.11 -34.17
C GLN A 278 -15.47 -21.39 -34.88
N PRO A 279 -15.73 -20.08 -34.65
CA PRO A 279 -16.79 -19.35 -35.37
C PRO A 279 -16.60 -19.37 -36.89
N GLY A 280 -15.37 -19.12 -37.36
CA GLY A 280 -15.03 -19.18 -38.78
C GLY A 280 -14.85 -20.60 -39.33
N GLY A 281 -14.90 -21.63 -38.48
CA GLY A 281 -14.63 -23.02 -38.85
C GLY A 281 -13.18 -23.25 -39.32
N ALA A 282 -12.25 -22.41 -38.87
CA ALA A 282 -10.86 -22.42 -39.30
C ALA A 282 -9.96 -23.23 -38.35
N SER A 283 -9.03 -23.98 -38.94
CA SER A 283 -7.92 -24.64 -38.26
C SER A 283 -6.71 -24.51 -39.19
N ILE A 284 -5.77 -23.65 -38.82
CA ILE A 284 -4.66 -23.25 -39.68
C ILE A 284 -3.35 -23.77 -39.09
N ASP A 285 -2.68 -24.67 -39.81
CA ASP A 285 -1.31 -25.06 -39.50
C ASP A 285 -0.36 -24.00 -40.05
N ILE A 286 0.48 -23.45 -39.18
CA ILE A 286 1.39 -22.33 -39.43
C ILE A 286 2.82 -22.86 -39.31
N PRO A 287 3.50 -23.14 -40.44
CA PRO A 287 4.86 -23.67 -40.40
C PRO A 287 5.81 -22.72 -39.68
N THR A 288 6.62 -23.28 -38.77
CA THR A 288 7.61 -22.53 -38.01
C THR A 288 8.98 -23.17 -38.20
N ALA A 289 9.85 -22.52 -38.97
CA ALA A 289 11.24 -22.91 -39.02
C ALA A 289 11.95 -22.27 -37.81
N ASP A 290 12.17 -23.07 -36.76
CA ASP A 290 13.06 -22.73 -35.66
C ASP A 290 14.43 -23.41 -35.92
N PRO A 291 15.38 -22.74 -36.61
CA PRO A 291 16.59 -23.37 -37.14
C PRO A 291 17.56 -23.82 -36.04
N ASP A 292 17.44 -23.30 -34.83
CA ASP A 292 18.35 -23.53 -33.72
C ASP A 292 17.55 -23.94 -32.48
N ALA A 293 17.23 -25.23 -32.35
CA ALA A 293 16.58 -25.85 -31.18
C ALA A 293 17.40 -25.73 -29.87
N THR A 294 18.34 -24.79 -29.81
CA THR A 294 19.07 -24.37 -28.62
C THR A 294 18.22 -23.44 -27.75
N PRO A 295 18.33 -23.53 -26.43
CA PRO A 295 17.53 -22.75 -25.50
C PRO A 295 18.02 -21.30 -25.46
N THR A 296 17.53 -20.50 -26.41
CA THR A 296 17.73 -19.05 -26.50
C THR A 296 16.38 -18.38 -26.67
N TRP A 297 16.25 -17.16 -26.16
CA TRP A 297 15.08 -16.32 -26.39
C TRP A 297 14.84 -16.05 -27.89
N ARG A 298 13.61 -16.32 -28.35
CA ARG A 298 13.15 -16.05 -29.71
C ARG A 298 11.94 -15.13 -29.68
N HIS A 299 11.81 -14.26 -30.67
CA HIS A 299 10.61 -13.44 -30.89
C HIS A 299 9.69 -14.15 -31.88
N TYR A 300 8.43 -14.28 -31.51
CA TYR A 300 7.38 -14.83 -32.37
C TYR A 300 6.33 -13.76 -32.61
N ALA A 301 5.95 -13.55 -33.88
CA ALA A 301 4.88 -12.63 -34.24
C ALA A 301 3.93 -13.26 -35.26
N PHE A 302 2.66 -12.88 -35.18
CA PHE A 302 1.57 -13.31 -36.04
C PHE A 302 0.77 -12.10 -36.47
N THR A 303 0.55 -11.92 -37.77
CA THR A 303 -0.25 -10.81 -38.29
C THR A 303 -1.32 -11.35 -39.23
N TYR A 304 -2.57 -10.95 -39.05
CA TYR A 304 -3.67 -11.33 -39.92
C TYR A 304 -4.18 -10.11 -40.67
N ASP A 305 -4.19 -10.23 -41.99
CA ASP A 305 -4.73 -9.22 -42.92
C ASP A 305 -6.13 -9.67 -43.35
N ALA A 306 -7.14 -9.02 -42.79
CA ALA A 306 -8.55 -9.36 -43.01
C ALA A 306 -9.01 -9.06 -44.43
N THR A 307 -8.29 -8.21 -45.17
CA THR A 307 -8.62 -7.92 -46.58
C THR A 307 -8.24 -9.07 -47.50
N THR A 308 -7.22 -9.84 -47.12
CA THR A 308 -6.65 -10.93 -47.94
C THR A 308 -6.82 -12.31 -47.31
N ASP A 309 -7.43 -12.39 -46.13
CA ASP A 309 -7.52 -13.60 -45.30
C ASP A 309 -6.15 -14.21 -44.97
N GLN A 310 -5.07 -13.43 -45.06
CA GLN A 310 -3.71 -13.93 -44.98
C GLN A 310 -3.15 -13.78 -43.57
N LEU A 311 -2.90 -14.92 -42.93
CA LEU A 311 -2.09 -15.00 -41.72
C LEU A 311 -0.60 -15.09 -42.10
N ARG A 312 0.24 -14.25 -41.48
CA ARG A 312 1.70 -14.29 -41.59
C ARG A 312 2.28 -14.58 -40.22
N HIS A 313 3.38 -15.31 -40.20
CA HIS A 313 4.12 -15.65 -39.01
C HIS A 313 5.59 -15.30 -39.19
N TYR A 314 6.22 -14.80 -38.13
CA TYR A 314 7.61 -14.38 -38.12
C TYR A 314 8.32 -15.01 -36.92
N VAL A 315 9.58 -15.37 -37.13
CA VAL A 315 10.50 -15.83 -36.08
C VAL A 315 11.73 -14.93 -36.14
N ASP A 316 12.04 -14.25 -35.04
CA ASP A 316 13.09 -13.21 -34.95
C ASP A 316 13.00 -12.20 -36.10
N GLY A 317 11.77 -11.83 -36.44
CA GLY A 317 11.48 -10.86 -37.50
C GLY A 317 11.57 -11.39 -38.93
N ALA A 318 12.00 -12.65 -39.14
CA ALA A 318 12.03 -13.29 -40.45
C ALA A 318 10.71 -13.98 -40.79
N LEU A 319 10.11 -13.64 -41.94
CA LEU A 319 8.85 -14.19 -42.43
C LEU A 319 8.96 -15.70 -42.69
N GLN A 320 8.02 -16.45 -42.13
CA GLN A 320 7.88 -17.90 -42.32
C GLN A 320 7.01 -18.20 -43.55
N PRO A 321 7.04 -19.45 -44.07
CA PRO A 321 6.15 -19.86 -45.16
C PRO A 321 4.69 -19.53 -44.88
N LEU A 322 4.02 -18.89 -45.85
CA LEU A 322 2.63 -18.47 -45.70
C LEU A 322 1.70 -19.68 -45.57
N SER A 323 0.76 -19.59 -44.61
CA SER A 323 -0.38 -20.49 -44.56
C SER A 323 -1.39 -20.14 -45.68
N PRO A 324 -2.29 -21.06 -46.05
CA PRO A 324 -3.37 -20.76 -46.99
C PRO A 324 -4.27 -19.62 -46.48
N PRO A 325 -4.73 -18.70 -47.36
CA PRO A 325 -5.72 -17.70 -47.00
C PRO A 325 -6.96 -18.36 -46.38
N THR A 326 -7.32 -17.94 -45.18
CA THR A 326 -8.39 -18.53 -44.37
C THR A 326 -9.12 -17.42 -43.62
N ALA A 327 -10.43 -17.30 -43.87
CA ALA A 327 -11.28 -16.33 -43.19
C ALA A 327 -11.41 -16.68 -41.70
N LEU A 328 -11.35 -15.67 -40.84
CA LEU A 328 -11.56 -15.79 -39.41
C LEU A 328 -12.83 -15.02 -39.02
N GLU A 329 -13.55 -15.48 -38.00
CA GLU A 329 -14.71 -14.77 -37.48
C GLU A 329 -14.54 -14.53 -35.97
N ALA A 330 -14.88 -13.32 -35.51
CA ALA A 330 -14.83 -13.02 -34.09
C ALA A 330 -15.82 -13.90 -33.32
N LEU A 331 -15.44 -14.32 -32.11
CA LEU A 331 -16.34 -15.03 -31.20
C LEU A 331 -17.57 -14.16 -30.90
N PRO A 332 -18.77 -14.74 -30.78
CA PRO A 332 -19.91 -14.00 -30.23
C PRO A 332 -19.58 -13.57 -28.80
N GLU A 333 -20.06 -12.39 -28.38
CA GLU A 333 -19.85 -11.93 -27.01
C GLU A 333 -20.48 -12.91 -26.02
N GLY A 334 -19.65 -13.41 -25.09
CA GLY A 334 -20.07 -14.35 -24.05
C GLY A 334 -20.09 -13.71 -22.67
N ASP A 335 -21.19 -13.86 -21.94
CA ASP A 335 -21.33 -13.31 -20.58
C ASP A 335 -20.29 -13.87 -19.60
N GLU A 336 -19.83 -15.10 -19.84
CA GLU A 336 -18.88 -15.83 -19.00
C GLU A 336 -17.54 -16.09 -19.71
N ALA A 337 -17.20 -15.23 -20.67
CA ALA A 337 -15.99 -15.31 -21.46
C ALA A 337 -14.71 -15.34 -20.61
N TYR A 338 -13.67 -15.89 -21.19
CA TYR A 338 -12.35 -15.98 -20.56
C TYR A 338 -11.24 -15.85 -21.59
N PHE A 339 -10.07 -15.44 -21.12
CA PHE A 339 -8.81 -15.49 -21.85
C PHE A 339 -7.76 -16.08 -20.93
N THR A 340 -7.05 -17.10 -21.39
CA THR A 340 -5.96 -17.73 -20.66
C THR A 340 -4.68 -17.76 -21.50
N LEU A 341 -3.55 -17.66 -20.81
CA LEU A 341 -2.22 -17.67 -21.39
C LEU A 341 -1.43 -18.84 -20.80
N GLY A 342 -0.73 -19.57 -21.66
CA GLY A 342 0.14 -20.70 -21.33
C GLY A 342 -0.58 -22.04 -21.12
N THR A 343 -1.90 -22.10 -21.31
CA THR A 343 -2.69 -23.33 -21.19
C THR A 343 -4.10 -23.16 -21.78
N ASP A 344 -4.90 -24.22 -21.85
CA ASP A 344 -6.30 -24.23 -22.30
C ASP A 344 -7.30 -24.02 -21.14
N ALA A 345 -8.60 -23.90 -21.43
CA ALA A 345 -9.66 -23.74 -20.43
C ALA A 345 -9.66 -24.76 -19.28
N LEU A 346 -9.17 -25.97 -19.52
CA LEU A 346 -9.17 -27.06 -18.54
C LEU A 346 -7.79 -27.32 -17.94
N TRP A 347 -6.80 -26.48 -18.24
CA TRP A 347 -5.45 -26.52 -17.71
C TRP A 347 -4.61 -27.74 -18.12
N ASN A 348 -5.04 -28.47 -19.15
CA ASN A 348 -4.47 -29.74 -19.62
C ASN A 348 -3.28 -29.54 -20.57
N HIS A 349 -3.36 -28.55 -21.46
CA HIS A 349 -2.41 -28.37 -22.57
C HIS A 349 -1.42 -27.23 -22.30
N ARG A 350 -0.46 -27.48 -21.41
CA ARG A 350 0.45 -26.46 -20.88
C ARG A 350 1.63 -26.15 -21.81
N LEU A 351 1.89 -24.87 -22.02
CA LEU A 351 3.17 -24.39 -22.52
C LEU A 351 4.22 -24.41 -21.41
N THR A 352 5.49 -24.62 -21.78
CA THR A 352 6.62 -24.68 -20.84
C THR A 352 7.70 -23.68 -21.24
N GLY A 353 8.54 -23.28 -20.28
CA GLY A 353 9.58 -22.26 -20.47
C GLY A 353 9.15 -20.88 -19.98
N LEU A 354 9.88 -19.85 -20.42
CA LEU A 354 9.59 -18.45 -20.09
C LEU A 354 8.86 -17.77 -21.25
N LEU A 355 7.87 -16.95 -20.91
CA LEU A 355 7.16 -16.05 -21.81
C LEU A 355 7.37 -14.61 -21.34
N ASP A 356 7.76 -13.72 -22.24
CA ASP A 356 8.08 -12.33 -21.93
C ASP A 356 7.43 -11.39 -22.97
N GLU A 357 7.04 -10.21 -22.51
CA GLU A 357 6.41 -9.13 -23.30
C GLU A 357 5.33 -9.58 -24.32
N PHE A 358 4.23 -10.18 -23.84
CA PHE A 358 3.13 -10.62 -24.70
C PHE A 358 2.23 -9.44 -25.10
N ARG A 359 2.13 -9.16 -26.40
CA ARG A 359 1.37 -8.03 -26.96
C ARG A 359 0.31 -8.49 -27.96
N VAL A 360 -0.88 -7.90 -27.85
CA VAL A 360 -1.95 -7.98 -28.87
C VAL A 360 -2.27 -6.58 -29.35
N SER A 361 -2.34 -6.39 -30.66
CA SER A 361 -2.64 -5.10 -31.29
C SER A 361 -3.73 -5.22 -32.34
N ARG A 362 -4.57 -4.19 -32.43
CA ARG A 362 -5.46 -3.96 -33.57
C ARG A 362 -4.65 -3.27 -34.68
N GLY A 363 -4.55 -3.91 -35.82
CA GLY A 363 -3.77 -3.48 -36.98
C GLY A 363 -2.56 -4.38 -37.29
N LEU A 364 -2.04 -4.21 -38.51
CA LEU A 364 -0.83 -4.88 -38.98
C LEU A 364 0.42 -4.10 -38.54
N VAL A 365 1.12 -4.57 -37.50
CA VAL A 365 2.43 -3.99 -37.11
C VAL A 365 3.48 -4.32 -38.17
N TYR A 366 3.45 -5.54 -38.69
CA TYR A 366 4.47 -6.08 -39.60
C TYR A 366 3.82 -6.63 -40.87
N THR A 367 4.41 -6.33 -42.03
CA THR A 367 3.92 -6.83 -43.34
C THR A 367 5.03 -7.47 -44.18
N ALA A 368 6.26 -7.44 -43.69
CA ALA A 368 7.48 -7.98 -44.27
C ALA A 368 8.50 -8.23 -43.14
N ASP A 369 9.67 -8.76 -43.47
CA ASP A 369 10.77 -8.96 -42.52
C ASP A 369 11.09 -7.67 -41.74
N PHE A 370 11.41 -7.81 -40.46
CA PHE A 370 11.68 -6.70 -39.55
C PHE A 370 12.78 -7.05 -38.54
N ASP A 371 13.31 -6.04 -37.85
CA ASP A 371 14.16 -6.25 -36.68
C ASP A 371 13.26 -6.34 -35.44
N PRO A 372 13.32 -7.43 -34.64
CA PRO A 372 12.51 -7.57 -33.44
C PRO A 372 12.64 -6.35 -32.50
N PRO A 373 11.55 -5.97 -31.81
CA PRO A 373 11.56 -4.84 -30.88
C PRO A 373 12.55 -5.09 -29.75
N ALA A 374 13.28 -4.05 -29.33
CA ALA A 374 14.28 -4.17 -28.28
C ALA A 374 13.67 -4.39 -26.89
N THR A 375 12.54 -3.77 -26.56
CA THR A 375 11.72 -4.00 -25.35
C THR A 375 10.50 -3.09 -25.44
N PHE A 376 9.37 -3.48 -24.87
CA PHE A 376 8.20 -2.61 -24.68
C PHE A 376 8.15 -1.96 -23.29
N ALA A 377 9.02 -2.38 -22.35
CA ALA A 377 9.12 -1.78 -21.03
C ALA A 377 9.70 -0.35 -21.12
N THR A 378 9.14 0.56 -20.34
CA THR A 378 9.70 1.90 -20.17
C THR A 378 10.53 1.97 -18.90
N THR A 379 11.85 2.05 -19.02
CA THR A 379 12.72 2.32 -17.88
C THR A 379 12.74 3.83 -17.60
N PRO A 380 12.30 4.28 -16.40
CA PRO A 380 12.41 5.68 -16.06
C PRO A 380 13.89 6.07 -15.88
N GLU A 381 14.27 7.23 -16.40
CA GLU A 381 15.62 7.78 -16.18
C GLU A 381 15.90 7.92 -14.67
N PRO A 382 17.10 7.53 -14.20
CA PRO A 382 17.49 7.73 -12.81
C PRO A 382 17.33 9.19 -12.40
N VAL A 383 16.76 9.42 -11.23
CA VAL A 383 16.64 10.77 -10.66
C VAL A 383 17.78 10.94 -9.67
N GLU A 384 18.63 11.94 -9.90
CA GLU A 384 19.63 12.34 -8.92
C GLU A 384 18.94 13.07 -7.78
N LEU A 385 18.82 12.39 -6.64
CA LEU A 385 18.20 12.94 -5.45
C LEU A 385 19.20 13.81 -4.69
N THR A 386 18.70 14.88 -4.06
CA THR A 386 19.51 15.77 -3.23
C THR A 386 19.86 15.06 -1.93
N LYS A 387 21.17 14.87 -1.72
CA LYS A 387 21.70 14.24 -0.52
C LYS A 387 21.66 15.17 0.68
N GLY A 388 20.90 14.76 1.70
CA GLY A 388 20.95 15.34 3.04
C GLY A 388 22.27 15.03 3.74
N PRO A 389 22.55 15.68 4.88
CA PRO A 389 23.76 15.40 5.63
C PRO A 389 23.70 13.96 6.19
N PRO A 390 24.83 13.25 6.37
CA PRO A 390 24.79 11.86 6.88
C PRO A 390 24.12 11.79 8.25
N LEU A 391 23.49 10.66 8.58
CA LEU A 391 22.89 10.46 9.91
C LEU A 391 23.94 10.66 11.01
N LEU A 392 23.63 11.51 11.99
CA LEU A 392 24.52 11.77 13.13
C LEU A 392 24.47 10.66 14.19
N PHE A 393 23.32 10.00 14.32
CA PHE A 393 23.06 8.95 15.32
C PHE A 393 22.70 7.61 14.67
N ALA A 394 23.38 7.24 13.57
CA ALA A 394 23.18 5.91 13.00
C ALA A 394 23.62 4.84 14.01
N ALA A 395 22.76 3.85 14.26
CA ALA A 395 23.21 2.61 14.89
C ALA A 395 24.35 2.01 14.05
N ASP A 396 25.36 1.43 14.68
CA ASP A 396 26.39 0.66 13.97
C ASP A 396 25.69 -0.44 13.16
N THR A 397 25.58 -0.26 11.84
CA THR A 397 24.67 -1.00 10.95
C THR A 397 25.11 -2.44 10.66
N SER A 398 25.80 -3.11 11.59
CA SER A 398 25.92 -4.57 11.54
C SER A 398 24.72 -5.21 12.24
N VAL A 399 23.55 -5.20 11.61
CA VAL A 399 22.40 -6.03 12.06
C VAL A 399 21.91 -6.89 10.90
N THR A 400 22.43 -8.11 10.85
CA THR A 400 21.66 -9.28 10.46
C THR A 400 20.86 -9.73 11.69
N ASP A 401 19.54 -9.82 11.51
CA ASP A 401 18.54 -10.55 12.30
C ASP A 401 18.25 -10.13 13.76
N ALA A 402 16.95 -9.94 14.00
CA ALA A 402 16.18 -9.92 15.26
C ALA A 402 15.85 -8.55 15.93
N PRO A 403 14.65 -8.42 16.54
CA PRO A 403 14.02 -7.14 16.85
C PRO A 403 14.32 -6.63 18.27
N THR A 404 14.14 -5.31 18.43
CA THR A 404 13.94 -4.61 19.71
C THR A 404 15.05 -4.81 20.75
N ALA A 405 16.23 -4.23 20.49
CA ALA A 405 17.06 -3.74 21.58
C ALA A 405 16.64 -2.30 21.86
N ASP A 406 15.99 -2.11 23.01
CA ASP A 406 15.76 -0.82 23.64
C ASP A 406 17.04 0.03 23.52
N LEU A 407 16.97 1.20 22.87
CA LEU A 407 17.97 2.27 23.04
C LEU A 407 17.85 2.84 24.46
N THR A 408 17.93 1.96 25.46
CA THR A 408 18.13 2.31 26.85
C THR A 408 19.62 2.49 27.05
N ASP A 409 20.01 3.75 27.24
CA ASP A 409 21.20 4.19 27.97
C ASP A 409 22.60 3.70 27.56
N THR A 410 22.77 2.86 26.54
CA THR A 410 24.07 2.18 26.33
C THR A 410 25.02 2.84 25.34
N ASP A 411 24.58 3.83 24.54
CA ASP A 411 25.47 4.67 23.73
C ASP A 411 25.97 5.94 24.45
N ALA A 412 25.57 6.14 25.72
CA ALA A 412 26.08 7.22 26.58
C ALA A 412 27.59 7.11 26.87
N ALA A 413 28.26 6.04 26.40
CA ALA A 413 29.68 5.75 26.67
C ALA A 413 30.65 6.06 25.52
N SER A 414 30.20 6.59 24.37
CA SER A 414 31.14 7.04 23.33
C SER A 414 31.69 8.43 23.66
N ASN A 415 32.94 8.48 24.16
CA ASN A 415 33.73 9.72 24.29
C ASN A 415 34.12 10.36 22.94
N THR A 416 33.78 9.74 21.80
CA THR A 416 34.01 10.32 20.48
C THR A 416 33.18 11.59 20.31
N PRO A 417 33.79 12.74 19.97
CA PRO A 417 33.06 13.98 19.75
C PRO A 417 32.06 13.88 18.58
N LEU A 418 30.83 14.34 18.81
CA LEU A 418 29.81 14.49 17.79
C LEU A 418 30.09 15.73 16.93
N HIS A 419 30.16 15.58 15.60
CA HIS A 419 30.32 16.73 14.71
C HIS A 419 28.96 17.27 14.27
N LEU A 420 28.48 18.32 14.94
CA LEU A 420 27.16 18.89 14.69
C LEU A 420 27.10 19.77 13.43
N ALA A 421 28.23 20.29 12.96
CA ALA A 421 28.26 21.39 11.98
C ALA A 421 27.29 22.51 12.42
N THR A 422 26.37 22.94 11.55
CA THR A 422 25.29 23.91 11.85
C THR A 422 23.92 23.26 12.05
N ARG A 423 23.86 21.95 12.32
CA ARG A 423 22.59 21.21 12.46
C ARG A 423 21.76 21.72 13.64
N LYS A 424 20.46 21.89 13.43
CA LYS A 424 19.50 22.03 14.54
C LYS A 424 19.30 20.68 15.20
N HIS A 425 19.42 20.64 16.52
CA HIS A 425 19.18 19.45 17.33
C HIS A 425 18.00 19.65 18.27
N LEU A 426 16.98 18.79 18.17
CA LEU A 426 15.84 18.77 19.09
C LEU A 426 16.13 17.87 20.28
N PHE A 427 15.73 18.30 21.49
CA PHE A 427 15.78 17.52 22.73
C PHE A 427 14.55 16.62 22.85
N ILE A 428 14.41 15.71 21.89
CA ILE A 428 13.34 14.69 21.85
C ILE A 428 13.72 13.39 22.57
N ASP A 429 15.02 13.20 22.81
CA ASP A 429 15.62 12.06 23.48
C ASP A 429 17.00 12.45 24.06
N ALA A 430 17.68 11.48 24.68
CA ALA A 430 18.98 11.68 25.32
C ALA A 430 20.17 11.55 24.35
N ALA A 431 19.98 11.47 23.02
CA ALA A 431 21.06 11.09 22.10
C ALA A 431 22.29 12.04 22.12
N LEU A 432 22.06 13.32 22.43
CA LEU A 432 23.10 14.35 22.57
C LEU A 432 23.63 14.49 24.01
N LEU A 433 23.00 13.85 24.99
CA LEU A 433 23.25 14.09 26.42
C LEU A 433 24.20 13.02 26.98
N ALA A 434 25.17 13.46 27.79
CA ALA A 434 26.02 12.56 28.57
C ALA A 434 25.39 12.27 29.94
N ASP A 435 24.72 13.28 30.52
CA ASP A 435 23.97 13.17 31.76
C ASP A 435 22.74 14.08 31.68
N THR A 436 21.57 13.53 32.01
CA THR A 436 20.30 14.27 32.09
C THR A 436 20.02 14.79 33.50
N ALA A 437 20.84 14.42 34.49
CA ALA A 437 20.58 14.61 35.91
C ALA A 437 19.14 14.19 36.26
N ASP A 438 18.32 15.11 36.76
CA ASP A 438 16.90 14.90 37.05
C ASP A 438 15.96 15.66 36.10
N ALA A 439 16.46 16.12 34.94
CA ALA A 439 15.63 16.66 33.87
C ALA A 439 14.85 15.54 33.17
N THR A 440 13.64 15.86 32.70
CA THR A 440 12.70 14.87 32.16
C THR A 440 12.22 15.23 30.76
N PHE A 441 12.15 14.25 29.86
CA PHE A 441 11.53 14.46 28.55
C PHE A 441 10.00 14.49 28.66
N THR A 442 9.40 15.60 28.26
CA THR A 442 7.95 15.83 28.38
C THR A 442 7.33 16.03 26.99
N VAL A 443 6.25 15.30 26.69
CA VAL A 443 5.44 15.56 25.50
C VAL A 443 4.67 16.86 25.67
N ASN A 444 4.66 17.69 24.63
CA ASN A 444 3.91 18.93 24.58
C ASN A 444 2.81 18.82 23.50
N PRO A 445 1.60 18.36 23.85
CA PRO A 445 0.50 18.27 22.90
C PRO A 445 0.18 19.61 22.25
N PRO A 446 -0.20 19.63 20.96
CA PRO A 446 -0.52 20.85 20.26
C PRO A 446 -1.80 21.46 20.81
N ARG A 447 -1.90 22.78 20.72
CA ARG A 447 -3.14 23.48 21.05
C ARG A 447 -4.20 23.11 20.03
N ARG A 448 -5.30 22.52 20.50
CA ARG A 448 -6.51 22.31 19.69
C ARG A 448 -7.10 23.68 19.35
N ALA A 449 -7.10 24.02 18.06
CA ALA A 449 -7.65 25.27 17.56
C ALA A 449 -9.09 25.01 17.08
N GLU A 450 -9.52 25.65 16.00
CA GLU A 450 -10.88 25.53 15.48
C GLU A 450 -11.17 24.24 14.70
N ARG A 451 -12.46 23.98 14.51
CA ARG A 451 -12.99 22.96 13.61
C ARG A 451 -13.11 23.54 12.21
N VAL A 452 -12.39 22.97 11.24
CA VAL A 452 -12.18 23.56 9.90
C VAL A 452 -13.02 22.91 8.81
N ILE A 453 -13.43 21.65 8.99
CA ILE A 453 -14.42 20.99 8.15
C ILE A 453 -15.47 20.39 9.06
N ASP A 454 -16.73 20.73 8.82
CA ASP A 454 -17.86 20.21 9.59
C ASP A 454 -18.99 19.71 8.69
N ASN A 455 -20.09 19.29 9.32
CA ASN A 455 -21.28 18.78 8.63
C ASN A 455 -20.93 17.70 7.60
N ILE A 456 -20.00 16.82 7.95
CA ILE A 456 -19.49 15.77 7.08
C ILE A 456 -20.60 14.73 6.86
N LYS A 457 -21.26 14.81 5.70
CA LYS A 457 -22.26 13.85 5.24
C LYS A 457 -21.63 12.81 4.33
N GLY A 458 -22.22 11.61 4.31
CA GLY A 458 -21.79 10.51 3.46
C GLY A 458 -20.41 9.96 3.82
N THR A 459 -19.78 9.35 2.82
CA THR A 459 -18.47 8.73 2.95
C THR A 459 -17.40 9.80 3.11
N PHE A 460 -16.60 9.65 4.16
CA PHE A 460 -15.45 10.50 4.44
C PHE A 460 -14.52 9.68 5.32
N ARG A 461 -13.42 9.19 4.76
CA ARG A 461 -12.53 8.31 5.50
C ARG A 461 -11.82 9.06 6.62
N LYS A 462 -11.51 8.37 7.73
CA LYS A 462 -10.79 8.96 8.87
C LYS A 462 -9.32 9.26 8.53
N HIS A 463 -8.82 8.72 7.41
CA HIS A 463 -7.45 8.89 6.94
C HIS A 463 -7.33 10.18 6.15
N LEU A 464 -6.80 11.20 6.81
CA LEU A 464 -6.49 12.48 6.19
C LEU A 464 -5.01 12.56 5.86
N THR A 465 -4.71 13.26 4.76
CA THR A 465 -3.37 13.76 4.48
C THR A 465 -3.44 15.27 4.28
N VAL A 466 -2.55 16.00 4.94
CA VAL A 466 -2.33 17.42 4.71
C VAL A 466 -0.96 17.61 4.08
N ALA A 467 -0.91 18.38 3.00
CA ALA A 467 0.32 18.71 2.31
C ALA A 467 0.23 20.11 1.71
N SER A 468 1.37 20.73 1.46
CA SER A 468 1.47 22.00 0.75
C SER A 468 2.61 21.90 -0.24
N GLY A 469 2.42 22.53 -1.39
CA GLY A 469 3.49 22.72 -2.33
C GLY A 469 4.30 23.97 -2.11
N ASP A 470 5.16 24.28 -3.08
CA ASP A 470 5.88 25.55 -3.18
C ASP A 470 4.94 26.75 -3.36
N ASP A 471 3.73 26.52 -3.87
CA ASP A 471 2.64 27.49 -3.97
C ASP A 471 2.07 27.92 -2.61
N GLY A 472 2.43 27.24 -1.52
CA GLY A 472 1.98 27.52 -0.17
C GLY A 472 0.51 27.18 0.09
N VAL A 473 -0.22 26.60 -0.86
CA VAL A 473 -1.63 26.23 -0.70
C VAL A 473 -1.74 24.94 0.10
N ILE A 474 -2.46 25.00 1.22
CA ILE A 474 -2.73 23.85 2.07
C ILE A 474 -3.78 22.99 1.38
N ARG A 475 -3.45 21.73 1.16
CA ARG A 475 -4.34 20.72 0.59
C ARG A 475 -4.62 19.65 1.63
N ILE A 476 -5.90 19.39 1.89
CA ILE A 476 -6.35 18.19 2.61
C ILE A 476 -6.88 17.21 1.57
N TYR A 477 -6.25 16.04 1.48
CA TYR A 477 -6.73 14.94 0.67
C TYR A 477 -7.53 13.96 1.52
N ASN A 478 -8.67 13.51 0.99
CA ASN A 478 -9.54 12.55 1.65
C ASN A 478 -10.35 11.73 0.66
N SER A 479 -10.77 10.53 1.08
CA SER A 479 -11.58 9.64 0.24
C SER A 479 -13.08 9.80 0.43
N ARG A 480 -13.77 9.79 -0.71
CA ARG A 480 -15.22 9.86 -0.85
C ARG A 480 -15.83 8.51 -1.22
N GLU A 481 -17.10 8.51 -1.58
CA GLU A 481 -17.84 7.37 -2.13
C GLU A 481 -17.01 6.66 -3.19
N GLU A 482 -17.10 5.32 -3.22
CA GLU A 482 -16.31 4.47 -4.11
C GLU A 482 -14.79 4.65 -3.98
N ASP A 483 -14.36 5.23 -2.85
CA ASP A 483 -12.95 5.37 -2.50
C ASP A 483 -12.18 6.30 -3.47
N HIS A 484 -12.88 7.20 -4.17
CA HIS A 484 -12.28 8.28 -4.97
C HIS A 484 -11.48 9.26 -4.10
N LEU A 485 -10.37 9.79 -4.62
CA LEU A 485 -9.58 10.81 -3.92
C LEU A 485 -10.14 12.21 -4.20
N ALA A 486 -10.50 12.94 -3.14
CA ALA A 486 -10.93 14.33 -3.19
C ALA A 486 -9.90 15.25 -2.53
N VAL A 487 -9.91 16.54 -2.92
CA VAL A 487 -9.05 17.58 -2.34
C VAL A 487 -9.87 18.74 -1.78
N TYR A 488 -9.39 19.30 -0.67
CA TYR A 488 -9.85 20.57 -0.10
C TYR A 488 -8.68 21.52 -0.01
N THR A 489 -8.87 22.79 -0.33
CA THR A 489 -7.77 23.77 -0.42
C THR A 489 -7.99 24.94 0.53
N SER A 490 -6.91 25.44 1.13
CA SER A 490 -6.95 26.62 2.00
C SER A 490 -5.66 27.42 1.93
N THR A 491 -5.75 28.74 2.02
CA THR A 491 -4.58 29.64 2.16
C THR A 491 -4.34 30.04 3.61
N ASP A 492 -5.39 30.08 4.44
CA ASP A 492 -5.33 30.50 5.85
C ASP A 492 -5.36 29.34 6.84
N GLY A 493 -5.53 28.11 6.35
CA GLY A 493 -5.58 26.88 7.15
C GLY A 493 -6.85 26.71 7.96
N VAL A 494 -7.83 27.59 7.81
CA VAL A 494 -9.09 27.61 8.57
C VAL A 494 -10.28 27.39 7.65
N HIS A 495 -10.34 28.14 6.55
CA HIS A 495 -11.43 28.06 5.58
C HIS A 495 -10.98 27.20 4.41
N PHE A 496 -11.64 26.06 4.22
CA PHE A 496 -11.33 25.10 3.17
C PHE A 496 -12.39 25.10 2.07
N ASP A 497 -11.93 25.38 0.84
CA ASP A 497 -12.73 25.31 -0.37
C ASP A 497 -12.71 23.89 -0.97
N ARG A 498 -13.73 23.60 -1.78
CA ARG A 498 -13.84 22.37 -2.59
C ARG A 498 -13.67 22.75 -4.06
N PRO A 499 -12.44 22.81 -4.59
CA PRO A 499 -12.19 23.30 -5.95
C PRO A 499 -12.85 22.39 -6.99
N ASP A 500 -13.57 22.96 -7.97
CA ASP A 500 -14.09 22.22 -9.13
C ASP A 500 -12.94 21.82 -10.05
N GLN A 501 -12.76 20.52 -10.28
CA GLN A 501 -11.69 19.96 -11.09
C GLN A 501 -12.00 19.94 -12.59
N GLY A 502 -13.16 20.46 -13.01
CA GLY A 502 -13.55 20.52 -14.42
C GLY A 502 -13.92 19.16 -15.03
N ARG A 503 -14.06 18.11 -14.21
CA ARG A 503 -14.36 16.73 -14.63
C ARG A 503 -15.85 16.37 -14.53
N GLY A 504 -16.70 17.38 -14.30
CA GLY A 504 -18.11 17.17 -13.97
C GLY A 504 -18.31 16.76 -12.52
N GLU A 505 -19.52 16.30 -12.19
CA GLU A 505 -19.87 15.86 -10.85
C GLU A 505 -19.79 14.33 -10.76
N ILE A 506 -18.98 13.82 -9.84
CA ILE A 506 -18.82 12.39 -9.57
C ILE A 506 -19.36 12.15 -8.16
N ASN A 507 -20.42 11.34 -8.04
CA ASN A 507 -21.05 11.02 -6.75
C ASN A 507 -21.41 12.27 -5.90
N GLY A 508 -21.83 13.37 -6.54
CA GLY A 508 -22.16 14.63 -5.84
C GLY A 508 -20.95 15.54 -5.56
N HIS A 509 -19.76 15.17 -6.03
CA HIS A 509 -18.51 15.86 -5.77
C HIS A 509 -17.85 16.37 -7.05
N ARG A 510 -17.47 17.66 -7.03
CA ARG A 510 -16.70 18.31 -8.12
C ARG A 510 -15.20 18.41 -7.83
N ASN A 511 -14.81 18.09 -6.60
CA ASN A 511 -13.45 18.19 -6.09
C ASN A 511 -12.70 16.85 -6.08
N ILE A 512 -13.12 15.90 -6.92
CA ILE A 512 -12.46 14.59 -7.10
C ILE A 512 -11.24 14.77 -8.02
N VAL A 513 -10.05 14.42 -7.51
CA VAL A 513 -8.77 14.49 -8.24
C VAL A 513 -8.34 13.13 -8.80
N ILE A 514 -8.76 12.02 -8.19
CA ILE A 514 -8.57 10.67 -8.73
C ILE A 514 -9.92 9.93 -8.68
N PRO A 515 -10.53 9.62 -9.85
CA PRO A 515 -11.80 8.89 -9.92
C PRO A 515 -11.63 7.37 -9.80
N ASP A 516 -10.40 6.86 -9.83
CA ASP A 516 -10.15 5.44 -9.57
C ASP A 516 -10.40 5.10 -8.09
N MET A 517 -10.70 3.82 -7.82
CA MET A 517 -10.80 3.31 -6.45
C MET A 517 -9.40 3.19 -5.84
N VAL A 518 -8.95 4.27 -5.18
CA VAL A 518 -7.64 4.36 -4.52
C VAL A 518 -7.71 4.42 -2.99
N GLY A 519 -8.90 4.67 -2.46
CA GLY A 519 -9.30 4.44 -1.07
C GLY A 519 -8.64 5.25 0.02
N GLY A 520 -7.83 6.26 -0.30
CA GLY A 520 -7.15 7.03 0.75
C GLY A 520 -6.17 6.13 1.51
N LEU A 521 -5.71 5.08 0.83
CA LEU A 521 -4.90 3.99 1.37
C LEU A 521 -3.40 4.27 1.23
N GLY A 522 -3.07 5.51 0.90
CA GLY A 522 -1.74 6.12 0.90
C GLY A 522 -1.82 7.56 1.38
N ASN A 523 -0.72 8.30 1.31
CA ASN A 523 -0.68 9.75 1.56
C ASN A 523 -0.10 10.51 0.35
N PRO A 524 -0.83 11.47 -0.25
CA PRO A 524 -0.22 12.36 -1.23
C PRO A 524 0.83 13.25 -0.57
N PHE A 525 2.04 13.32 -1.11
CA PHE A 525 3.11 14.15 -0.58
C PHE A 525 3.84 14.90 -1.69
N TRP A 526 4.45 16.02 -1.31
CA TRP A 526 5.31 16.82 -2.17
C TRP A 526 6.76 16.35 -2.01
N ASP A 527 7.40 16.07 -3.13
CA ASP A 527 8.81 15.76 -3.26
C ASP A 527 9.50 16.89 -4.07
N PRO A 528 10.26 17.80 -3.41
CA PRO A 528 10.92 18.91 -4.08
C PRO A 528 12.13 18.48 -4.92
N GLN A 529 12.42 17.17 -5.00
CA GLN A 529 13.58 16.61 -5.69
C GLN A 529 13.17 15.82 -6.95
N ALA A 530 11.95 15.29 -6.99
CA ALA A 530 11.41 14.54 -8.13
C ALA A 530 11.29 15.36 -9.44
N PRO A 531 11.30 14.78 -10.65
CA PRO A 531 11.05 15.54 -11.88
C PRO A 531 9.82 16.48 -11.81
N PRO A 532 9.81 17.63 -12.52
CA PRO A 532 8.73 18.63 -12.40
C PRO A 532 7.30 18.09 -12.57
N ASP A 533 7.13 17.06 -13.39
CA ASP A 533 5.88 16.35 -13.65
C ASP A 533 5.50 15.32 -12.56
N GLU A 534 6.41 15.05 -11.63
CA GLU A 534 6.27 14.06 -10.55
C GLU A 534 6.49 14.65 -9.14
N ARG A 535 6.46 15.98 -8.99
CA ARG A 535 6.66 16.66 -7.68
C ARG A 535 5.66 16.21 -6.64
N TRP A 536 4.45 15.83 -7.04
CA TRP A 536 3.49 15.18 -6.17
C TRP A 536 3.50 13.69 -6.42
N LYS A 537 3.63 12.93 -5.33
CA LYS A 537 3.63 11.46 -5.35
C LYS A 537 2.55 10.91 -4.44
N TYR A 538 1.98 9.79 -4.85
CA TYR A 538 0.95 9.09 -4.09
C TYR A 538 1.07 7.59 -4.31
N LEU A 539 1.80 6.92 -3.41
CA LEU A 539 1.87 5.47 -3.35
C LEU A 539 0.62 4.95 -2.62
N THR A 540 -0.27 4.27 -3.34
CA THR A 540 -1.60 3.93 -2.83
C THR A 540 -2.13 2.64 -3.44
N ASP A 541 -3.13 2.05 -2.80
CA ASP A 541 -3.85 0.89 -3.34
C ASP A 541 -4.57 1.27 -4.64
N TYR A 542 -4.62 0.39 -5.63
CA TYR A 542 -5.44 0.58 -6.83
C TYR A 542 -6.35 -0.61 -7.04
N GLN A 543 -7.66 -0.39 -7.05
CA GLN A 543 -8.68 -1.40 -7.31
C GLN A 543 -8.52 -2.71 -6.51
N ARG A 544 -7.95 -2.65 -5.28
CA ARG A 544 -7.60 -3.83 -4.45
C ARG A 544 -6.60 -4.79 -5.09
N ARG A 545 -5.80 -4.33 -6.06
CA ARG A 545 -4.82 -5.15 -6.79
C ARG A 545 -3.47 -5.21 -6.07
N GLY A 546 -3.05 -4.09 -5.50
CA GLY A 546 -1.83 -3.86 -4.71
C GLY A 546 -1.51 -2.36 -4.67
N LEU A 547 -0.29 -1.96 -4.30
CA LEU A 547 0.11 -0.54 -4.27
C LEU A 547 0.79 -0.11 -5.57
N TYR A 548 0.32 1.01 -6.11
CA TYR A 548 0.79 1.65 -7.34
C TYR A 548 1.18 3.10 -7.06
N LEU A 549 2.10 3.63 -7.86
CA LEU A 549 2.49 5.03 -7.80
C LEU A 549 1.60 5.88 -8.70
N TYR A 550 1.00 6.92 -8.12
CA TYR A 550 0.46 8.05 -8.87
C TYR A 550 1.41 9.24 -8.76
N THR A 551 1.55 9.98 -9.85
CA THR A 551 2.38 11.18 -9.94
C THR A 551 1.57 12.36 -10.45
N SER A 552 1.96 13.57 -10.07
CA SER A 552 1.34 14.81 -10.52
C SER A 552 2.32 15.98 -10.44
N ALA A 553 2.18 16.93 -11.36
CA ALA A 553 2.93 18.18 -11.32
C ALA A 553 2.36 19.18 -10.28
N ASP A 554 1.03 19.15 -10.07
CA ASP A 554 0.28 20.22 -9.40
C ASP A 554 -0.54 19.75 -8.17
N GLY A 555 -0.62 18.44 -7.96
CA GLY A 555 -1.40 17.80 -6.89
C GLY A 555 -2.89 17.66 -7.21
N TYR A 556 -3.30 18.00 -8.44
CA TYR A 556 -4.69 17.95 -8.90
C TYR A 556 -4.86 16.98 -10.07
N ASN A 557 -3.91 16.97 -10.99
CA ASN A 557 -3.92 16.14 -12.19
C ASN A 557 -2.95 14.97 -12.00
N TRP A 558 -3.51 13.81 -11.65
CA TRP A 558 -2.75 12.62 -11.32
C TRP A 558 -2.73 11.61 -12.46
N THR A 559 -1.56 11.00 -12.67
CA THR A 559 -1.35 9.90 -13.60
C THR A 559 -0.87 8.67 -12.84
N ARG A 560 -1.53 7.53 -13.04
CA ARG A 560 -1.12 6.22 -12.52
C ARG A 560 0.07 5.69 -13.33
N ARG A 561 1.13 5.24 -12.66
CA ARG A 561 2.09 4.31 -13.27
C ARG A 561 1.48 2.91 -13.27
N ARG A 562 1.50 2.27 -14.44
CA ARG A 562 0.77 1.00 -14.67
C ARG A 562 1.39 -0.20 -13.97
N ASN A 563 2.72 -0.24 -13.83
CA ASN A 563 3.39 -1.29 -13.07
C ASN A 563 3.12 -1.13 -11.56
N ILE A 564 2.90 -2.27 -10.92
CA ILE A 564 2.78 -2.39 -9.48
C ILE A 564 4.12 -2.09 -8.77
N VAL A 565 4.05 -1.36 -7.65
CA VAL A 565 5.21 -1.09 -6.80
C VAL A 565 5.33 -2.17 -5.73
N LEU A 566 4.23 -2.51 -5.05
CA LEU A 566 4.16 -3.57 -4.06
C LEU A 566 2.93 -4.46 -4.31
N PRO A 567 3.09 -5.79 -4.37
CA PRO A 567 2.00 -6.69 -4.73
C PRO A 567 0.95 -6.88 -3.63
N PHE A 568 1.21 -6.37 -2.43
CA PHE A 568 0.32 -6.53 -1.29
C PHE A 568 -0.79 -5.50 -1.29
N ARG A 569 -2.01 -5.89 -0.92
CA ARG A 569 -3.10 -4.94 -0.73
C ARG A 569 -2.87 -4.08 0.51
N SER A 570 -3.14 -2.77 0.40
CA SER A 570 -3.20 -1.93 1.60
C SER A 570 -4.59 -1.98 2.23
N GLY A 571 -4.66 -2.40 3.49
CA GLY A 571 -5.90 -2.43 4.26
C GLY A 571 -6.28 -1.08 4.90
N THR A 572 -5.40 -0.07 4.83
CA THR A 572 -5.54 1.27 5.45
C THR A 572 -4.59 2.26 4.77
N GLN A 573 -4.41 3.47 5.31
CA GLN A 573 -3.41 4.42 4.79
C GLN A 573 -1.95 3.95 5.00
N SER A 574 -1.22 3.73 3.91
CA SER A 574 0.24 3.67 3.89
C SER A 574 0.82 5.07 4.08
N SER A 575 1.88 5.20 4.87
CA SER A 575 2.57 6.48 5.12
C SER A 575 3.96 6.46 4.51
N THR A 576 4.13 7.18 3.41
CA THR A 576 5.36 7.26 2.61
C THR A 576 5.96 8.66 2.68
N TYR A 577 7.27 8.75 2.85
CA TYR A 577 8.02 10.01 2.83
C TYR A 577 9.43 9.79 2.28
N TYR A 578 10.04 10.84 1.75
CA TYR A 578 11.43 10.81 1.33
C TYR A 578 12.36 11.10 2.52
N ASP A 579 13.41 10.29 2.66
CA ASP A 579 14.50 10.49 3.61
C ASP A 579 15.76 10.94 2.85
N ASP A 580 16.08 12.23 2.98
CA ASP A 580 17.22 12.85 2.33
C ASP A 580 18.57 12.39 2.92
N GLN A 581 18.64 12.02 4.21
CA GLN A 581 19.90 11.60 4.82
C GLN A 581 20.24 10.14 4.46
N ARG A 582 19.21 9.31 4.31
CA ARG A 582 19.33 7.89 3.95
C ARG A 582 19.21 7.63 2.45
N GLN A 583 18.74 8.61 1.68
CA GLN A 583 18.55 8.52 0.23
C GLN A 583 17.55 7.45 -0.20
N VAL A 584 16.47 7.28 0.58
CA VAL A 584 15.40 6.29 0.31
C VAL A 584 14.03 6.90 0.57
N TYR A 585 13.01 6.42 -0.12
CA TYR A 585 11.63 6.61 0.29
C TYR A 585 11.24 5.54 1.30
N MET A 586 10.89 5.97 2.50
CA MET A 586 10.41 5.11 3.58
C MET A 586 8.90 4.98 3.48
N ALA A 587 8.35 3.77 3.57
CA ALA A 587 6.91 3.54 3.58
C ALA A 587 6.48 2.59 4.71
N TYR A 588 5.50 3.02 5.49
CA TYR A 588 4.89 2.27 6.58
C TYR A 588 3.50 1.76 6.18
N HIS A 589 3.30 0.46 6.25
CA HIS A 589 2.08 -0.24 5.84
C HIS A 589 1.49 -1.03 6.99
N ARG A 590 0.17 -0.97 7.20
CA ARG A 590 -0.45 -1.79 8.25
C ARG A 590 -0.50 -3.26 7.83
N SER A 591 -0.06 -4.14 8.70
CA SER A 591 -0.35 -5.57 8.64
C SER A 591 -1.43 -5.97 9.65
N GLY A 592 -2.16 -7.04 9.33
CA GLY A 592 -3.14 -7.68 10.20
C GLY A 592 -2.87 -9.16 10.40
N ILE A 593 -1.61 -9.59 10.20
CA ILE A 593 -1.21 -11.00 10.26
C ILE A 593 -1.08 -11.52 11.70
N PHE A 594 -1.05 -10.64 12.69
CA PHE A 594 -0.93 -11.02 14.11
C PHE A 594 -2.29 -11.17 14.79
N HIS A 595 -2.32 -12.00 15.83
CA HIS A 595 -3.42 -12.10 16.79
C HIS A 595 -3.02 -11.61 18.17
N THR A 596 -3.96 -10.98 18.85
CA THR A 596 -3.84 -10.71 20.28
C THR A 596 -4.01 -12.00 21.09
N PRO A 597 -3.70 -12.02 22.40
CA PRO A 597 -3.94 -13.20 23.25
C PRO A 597 -5.39 -13.70 23.24
N GLY A 598 -6.36 -12.82 23.02
CA GLY A 598 -7.78 -13.15 22.86
C GLY A 598 -8.17 -13.72 21.49
N GLY A 599 -7.22 -13.90 20.57
CA GLY A 599 -7.44 -14.48 19.24
C GLY A 599 -8.11 -13.55 18.24
N VAL A 600 -8.09 -12.23 18.48
CA VAL A 600 -8.56 -11.22 17.51
C VAL A 600 -7.39 -10.59 16.77
N THR A 601 -7.63 -10.01 15.60
CA THR A 601 -6.59 -9.35 14.80
C THR A 601 -5.89 -8.23 15.59
N GLN A 602 -4.57 -8.35 15.72
CA GLN A 602 -3.67 -7.30 16.17
C GLN A 602 -3.08 -6.59 14.94
N ARG A 603 -3.10 -5.26 14.97
CA ARG A 603 -2.55 -4.41 13.90
C ARG A 603 -1.12 -4.01 14.24
N SER A 604 -0.23 -4.17 13.25
CA SER A 604 1.18 -3.79 13.29
C SER A 604 1.54 -2.96 12.06
N SER A 605 2.75 -2.41 12.01
CA SER A 605 3.28 -1.79 10.79
C SER A 605 4.52 -2.47 10.24
N VAL A 606 4.40 -2.83 8.97
CA VAL A 606 5.47 -3.27 8.08
C VAL A 606 6.16 -2.06 7.45
N VAL A 607 7.47 -2.13 7.29
CA VAL A 607 8.29 -1.06 6.70
C VAL A 607 8.93 -1.53 5.39
N THR A 608 8.87 -0.68 4.37
CA THR A 608 9.59 -0.88 3.10
C THR A 608 10.43 0.36 2.77
N GLU A 609 11.57 0.13 2.14
CA GLU A 609 12.52 1.17 1.75
C GLU A 609 12.75 1.11 0.24
N HIS A 610 12.49 2.21 -0.46
CA HIS A 610 12.54 2.27 -1.92
C HIS A 610 13.61 3.27 -2.33
N GLU A 611 14.60 2.86 -3.10
CA GLU A 611 15.54 3.80 -3.73
C GLU A 611 14.81 4.64 -4.79
N ASP A 612 13.85 4.03 -5.49
CA ASP A 612 13.02 4.66 -6.49
C ASP A 612 11.59 4.12 -6.44
N LEU A 613 10.61 4.96 -6.11
CA LEU A 613 9.19 4.59 -6.09
C LEU A 613 8.61 4.23 -7.47
N ARG A 614 9.36 4.47 -8.56
CA ARG A 614 8.97 4.10 -9.92
C ARG A 614 9.33 2.66 -10.25
N ALA A 615 10.21 2.06 -9.46
CA ALA A 615 10.58 0.66 -9.57
C ALA A 615 9.66 -0.20 -8.69
N THR A 616 9.54 -1.45 -9.08
CA THR A 616 8.91 -2.47 -8.25
C THR A 616 9.82 -2.83 -7.09
N GLN A 617 9.27 -2.89 -5.87
CA GLN A 617 10.03 -3.22 -4.68
C GLN A 617 10.26 -4.74 -4.60
N PRO A 618 11.52 -5.21 -4.57
CA PRO A 618 11.81 -6.62 -4.38
C PRO A 618 11.37 -7.09 -2.99
N PHE A 619 10.86 -8.32 -2.92
CA PHE A 619 10.61 -9.00 -1.64
C PHE A 619 11.07 -10.45 -1.73
N LYS A 620 11.36 -11.04 -0.57
CA LYS A 620 11.62 -12.48 -0.47
C LYS A 620 10.29 -13.18 -0.21
N PRO A 621 9.77 -14.01 -1.13
CA PRO A 621 8.60 -14.83 -0.83
C PRO A 621 8.95 -15.82 0.29
N LEU A 622 7.99 -16.06 1.18
CA LEU A 622 8.10 -17.03 2.25
C LEU A 622 7.37 -18.31 1.89
N THR A 623 8.06 -19.42 2.08
CA THR A 623 7.48 -20.77 2.06
C THR A 623 6.55 -20.95 3.25
N GLN A 624 5.68 -21.94 3.14
CA GLN A 624 4.79 -22.32 4.24
C GLN A 624 5.55 -22.80 5.49
N GLN A 625 6.67 -23.52 5.30
CA GLN A 625 7.51 -23.94 6.42
C GLN A 625 8.13 -22.73 7.14
N GLU A 626 8.64 -21.73 6.39
CA GLU A 626 9.16 -20.49 7.00
C GLU A 626 8.08 -19.77 7.81
N TYR A 627 6.84 -19.72 7.31
CA TYR A 627 5.70 -19.19 8.07
C TYR A 627 5.42 -20.00 9.36
N PHE A 628 5.51 -21.33 9.31
CA PHE A 628 5.35 -22.16 10.52
C PHE A 628 6.49 -21.97 11.52
N ASP A 629 7.73 -21.83 11.06
CA ASP A 629 8.88 -21.59 11.91
C ASP A 629 8.76 -20.25 12.64
N LEU A 630 8.29 -19.21 11.94
CA LEU A 630 8.02 -17.88 12.51
C LEU A 630 6.96 -17.87 13.62
N ARG A 631 6.10 -18.90 13.74
CA ARG A 631 5.14 -19.01 14.86
C ARG A 631 5.80 -19.18 16.23
N ALA A 632 7.06 -19.61 16.26
CA ALA A 632 7.80 -19.70 17.51
C ALA A 632 8.09 -18.31 18.10
N GLU A 633 8.11 -17.27 17.27
CA GLU A 633 8.48 -15.90 17.63
C GLU A 633 7.29 -14.93 17.58
N TYR A 634 6.39 -15.12 16.60
CA TYR A 634 5.28 -14.21 16.34
C TYR A 634 3.91 -14.88 16.53
N PRO A 635 2.89 -14.17 17.05
CA PRO A 635 1.53 -14.69 17.20
C PRO A 635 0.76 -14.64 15.86
N LEU A 636 1.25 -15.37 14.86
CA LEU A 636 0.70 -15.37 13.50
C LEU A 636 -0.71 -15.97 13.43
N ARG A 637 -1.56 -15.39 12.59
CA ARG A 637 -2.92 -15.87 12.29
C ARG A 637 -2.92 -17.15 11.44
N ASP A 638 -3.93 -17.99 11.63
CA ASP A 638 -4.29 -19.11 10.75
C ASP A 638 -5.25 -18.67 9.65
N PRO A 639 -5.21 -19.30 8.47
CA PRO A 639 -4.30 -20.37 8.04
C PRO A 639 -2.94 -19.83 7.62
N LEU A 640 -1.91 -20.68 7.67
CA LEU A 640 -0.60 -20.38 7.09
C LEU A 640 -0.33 -21.23 5.83
N PRO A 641 0.31 -20.63 4.80
CA PRO A 641 0.80 -19.26 4.77
C PRO A 641 -0.35 -18.25 4.64
N TRP A 642 -0.24 -17.09 5.30
CA TRP A 642 -1.34 -16.14 5.54
C TRP A 642 -2.11 -15.72 4.28
N TRP A 643 -1.43 -15.63 3.15
CA TRP A 643 -2.01 -15.22 1.88
C TRP A 643 -3.00 -16.25 1.30
N VAL A 644 -3.14 -17.46 1.86
CA VAL A 644 -4.17 -18.45 1.46
C VAL A 644 -5.54 -18.23 2.10
N ASP A 645 -5.64 -17.48 3.22
CA ASP A 645 -6.89 -17.18 3.97
C ASP A 645 -7.97 -16.54 3.08
N ASN A 646 -7.52 -15.88 2.03
CA ASN A 646 -8.32 -15.06 1.12
C ASN A 646 -8.74 -15.82 -0.15
N GLY A 647 -8.44 -17.11 -0.26
CA GLY A 647 -8.67 -17.92 -1.47
C GLY A 647 -7.72 -17.54 -2.62
N PRO A 648 -7.72 -18.27 -3.77
CA PRO A 648 -7.03 -17.81 -4.98
C PRO A 648 -7.73 -16.59 -5.61
N LEU A 649 -8.63 -15.95 -4.84
CA LEU A 649 -9.71 -15.09 -5.27
C LEU A 649 -9.52 -13.67 -4.72
N THR A 650 -8.56 -13.45 -3.80
CA THR A 650 -8.13 -12.12 -3.36
C THR A 650 -6.63 -12.10 -2.99
N PRO A 651 -5.92 -10.96 -3.12
CA PRO A 651 -4.53 -10.84 -2.68
C PRO A 651 -4.40 -10.98 -1.17
N GLY A 652 -3.22 -11.40 -0.73
CA GLY A 652 -2.78 -11.19 0.65
C GLY A 652 -2.60 -9.70 0.97
N GLY A 653 -2.80 -9.34 2.23
CA GLY A 653 -2.20 -8.12 2.78
C GLY A 653 -0.73 -8.36 3.12
N PHE A 654 -0.03 -7.33 3.62
CA PHE A 654 1.35 -7.46 4.09
C PHE A 654 1.47 -8.55 5.16
N GLY A 655 2.33 -9.53 4.93
CA GLY A 655 2.61 -10.63 5.84
C GLY A 655 3.92 -10.43 6.59
N MET A 656 4.83 -11.41 6.49
CA MET A 656 6.16 -11.39 7.12
C MET A 656 7.30 -11.16 6.11
N GLU A 657 6.98 -10.79 4.86
CA GLU A 657 7.96 -10.58 3.78
C GLU A 657 8.88 -9.38 4.00
N TYR A 658 8.52 -8.52 4.94
CA TYR A 658 9.20 -7.27 5.28
C TYR A 658 9.19 -7.08 6.80
N PRO A 659 10.12 -6.29 7.36
CA PRO A 659 10.25 -6.13 8.80
C PRO A 659 9.04 -5.39 9.40
N HIS A 660 8.55 -5.90 10.54
CA HIS A 660 7.61 -5.21 11.41
C HIS A 660 8.41 -4.39 12.41
N LEU A 661 8.33 -3.07 12.31
CA LEU A 661 9.13 -2.13 13.12
C LEU A 661 8.28 -1.20 13.97
N PHE A 662 6.98 -1.47 14.07
CA PHE A 662 6.08 -0.68 14.91
C PHE A 662 4.92 -1.53 15.43
N ASP A 663 5.05 -2.00 16.66
CA ASP A 663 4.14 -2.94 17.32
C ASP A 663 3.69 -2.45 18.70
N PRO A 664 2.58 -2.99 19.24
CA PRO A 664 2.25 -2.86 20.65
C PRO A 664 3.34 -3.41 21.56
N THR A 665 3.59 -2.72 22.68
CA THR A 665 4.60 -3.14 23.66
C THR A 665 3.94 -3.84 24.85
N PRO A 666 4.69 -4.62 25.67
CA PRO A 666 4.13 -5.30 26.84
C PRO A 666 3.50 -4.37 27.89
N GLU A 667 3.87 -3.09 27.90
CA GLU A 667 3.30 -2.04 28.76
C GLU A 667 1.92 -1.60 28.28
N ASP A 668 1.59 -1.80 27.00
CA ASP A 668 0.25 -1.52 26.50
C ASP A 668 -0.75 -2.51 27.11
N PRO A 669 -1.92 -2.04 27.54
CA PRO A 669 -2.96 -2.95 27.99
C PRO A 669 -3.32 -3.97 26.90
N VAL A 670 -3.49 -5.24 27.28
CA VAL A 670 -3.92 -6.33 26.38
C VAL A 670 -5.10 -5.90 25.49
N GLY A 671 -5.08 -6.23 24.20
CA GLY A 671 -6.12 -5.78 23.26
C GLY A 671 -6.03 -4.28 22.92
N THR A 672 -4.83 -3.70 23.01
CA THR A 672 -4.47 -2.43 22.36
C THR A 672 -3.73 -2.77 21.08
N ASP A 673 -4.08 -2.10 19.99
CA ASP A 673 -3.28 -2.14 18.77
C ASP A 673 -3.11 -0.74 18.16
N PHE A 674 -2.20 -0.62 17.20
CA PHE A 674 -1.93 0.64 16.51
C PHE A 674 -2.49 0.57 15.10
N TYR A 675 -3.54 1.37 14.86
CA TYR A 675 -4.25 1.32 13.59
C TYR A 675 -3.42 1.90 12.43
N LEU A 676 -2.61 2.92 12.72
CA LEU A 676 -1.72 3.65 11.81
C LEU A 676 -0.54 4.24 12.58
N THR A 677 0.66 4.21 12.00
CA THR A 677 1.86 4.82 12.63
C THR A 677 2.08 6.29 12.26
N LYS A 678 1.71 6.72 11.03
CA LYS A 678 1.91 8.10 10.55
C LYS A 678 3.36 8.60 10.68
N ALA A 679 4.33 7.74 10.38
CA ALA A 679 5.74 8.09 10.39
C ALA A 679 6.10 9.10 9.30
N MET A 680 6.99 10.04 9.60
CA MET A 680 7.53 11.03 8.68
C MET A 680 8.91 11.54 9.12
N LYS A 681 9.73 11.93 8.14
CA LYS A 681 10.91 12.77 8.37
C LYS A 681 10.48 14.18 8.80
N TYR A 682 11.06 14.71 9.87
CA TYR A 682 10.79 16.09 10.28
C TYR A 682 11.57 17.08 9.39
N PRO A 683 10.91 17.97 8.62
CA PRO A 683 11.61 18.76 7.60
C PRO A 683 12.52 19.88 8.12
N TYR A 684 12.43 20.23 9.41
CA TYR A 684 13.06 21.44 9.95
C TYR A 684 14.24 21.17 10.89
N ALA A 685 14.58 19.89 11.12
CA ALA A 685 15.78 19.49 11.83
C ALA A 685 16.29 18.15 11.29
N PRO A 686 17.56 18.06 10.86
CA PRO A 686 18.19 16.78 10.56
C PRO A 686 18.11 15.82 11.74
N ASP A 687 18.29 14.53 11.46
CA ASP A 687 18.35 13.45 12.45
C ASP A 687 17.09 13.38 13.33
N THR A 688 15.96 13.89 12.84
CA THR A 688 14.69 13.92 13.57
C THR A 688 13.59 13.30 12.73
N TYR A 689 12.93 12.30 13.31
CA TYR A 689 11.80 11.60 12.72
C TYR A 689 10.67 11.56 13.74
N LEU A 690 9.44 11.74 13.25
CA LEU A 690 8.24 11.76 14.08
C LEU A 690 7.25 10.74 13.54
N ALA A 691 6.56 10.06 14.44
CA ALA A 691 5.41 9.24 14.14
C ALA A 691 4.27 9.66 15.07
N PHE A 692 3.04 9.49 14.59
CA PHE A 692 1.84 9.78 15.37
C PHE A 692 0.92 8.55 15.41
N PRO A 693 1.28 7.53 16.21
CA PRO A 693 0.55 6.27 16.24
C PRO A 693 -0.88 6.47 16.71
N VAL A 694 -1.84 5.92 15.97
CA VAL A 694 -3.27 5.95 16.34
C VAL A 694 -3.57 4.69 17.14
N GLY A 695 -3.56 4.83 18.46
CA GLY A 695 -3.86 3.75 19.40
C GLY A 695 -5.35 3.42 19.42
N TYR A 696 -5.68 2.14 19.35
CA TYR A 696 -7.04 1.64 19.42
C TYR A 696 -7.21 0.68 20.59
N PHE A 697 -8.09 1.05 21.52
CA PHE A 697 -8.32 0.29 22.74
C PHE A 697 -9.59 -0.56 22.63
N HIS A 698 -9.44 -1.86 22.36
CA HIS A 698 -10.57 -2.74 22.07
C HIS A 698 -11.39 -3.09 23.32
N TYR A 699 -12.72 -3.09 23.16
CA TYR A 699 -13.68 -3.58 24.16
C TYR A 699 -14.20 -4.99 23.85
N TYR A 700 -13.94 -5.55 22.68
CA TYR A 700 -14.39 -6.89 22.31
C TYR A 700 -13.26 -7.89 22.24
N GLY A 701 -13.61 -9.18 22.39
CA GLY A 701 -12.75 -10.31 22.06
C GLY A 701 -11.60 -10.57 23.03
N ASP A 702 -11.05 -9.54 23.67
CA ASP A 702 -9.81 -9.66 24.43
C ASP A 702 -9.80 -8.82 25.73
N GLY A 703 -8.90 -9.19 26.64
CA GLY A 703 -8.66 -8.60 27.95
C GLY A 703 -9.73 -8.92 28.99
N PRO A 704 -9.66 -8.25 30.17
CA PRO A 704 -10.48 -8.58 31.32
C PRO A 704 -11.98 -8.44 31.06
N GLU A 705 -12.79 -9.34 31.65
CA GLU A 705 -14.25 -9.31 31.54
C GLU A 705 -14.85 -7.96 31.92
N ALA A 706 -14.33 -7.33 32.98
CA ALA A 706 -14.74 -6.00 33.42
C ALA A 706 -14.60 -4.93 32.32
N ARG A 707 -13.53 -5.01 31.51
CA ARG A 707 -13.36 -4.11 30.36
C ARG A 707 -14.30 -4.51 29.22
N ARG A 708 -14.41 -5.81 28.91
CA ARG A 708 -15.26 -6.28 27.81
C ARG A 708 -16.74 -5.92 28.00
N ALA A 709 -17.17 -5.76 29.24
CA ALA A 709 -18.50 -5.26 29.57
C ALA A 709 -18.78 -3.87 28.94
N LEU A 710 -17.77 -3.05 28.64
CA LEU A 710 -17.92 -1.76 27.95
C LEU A 710 -18.47 -1.91 26.53
N GLY A 711 -18.15 -2.99 25.85
CA GLY A 711 -18.63 -3.26 24.49
C GLY A 711 -20.08 -3.76 24.42
N LEU A 712 -20.74 -4.07 25.54
CA LEU A 712 -22.13 -4.53 25.49
C LEU A 712 -23.03 -3.50 24.79
N GLU A 713 -23.92 -3.97 23.91
CA GLU A 713 -24.78 -3.11 23.09
C GLU A 713 -25.59 -2.10 23.92
N GLU A 714 -26.09 -2.56 25.08
CA GLU A 714 -26.82 -1.76 26.06
C GLU A 714 -26.04 -0.57 26.65
N ARG A 715 -24.71 -0.54 26.50
CA ARG A 715 -23.87 0.58 26.91
C ARG A 715 -23.62 1.60 25.81
N GLY A 716 -23.84 1.24 24.54
CA GLY A 716 -23.69 2.14 23.40
C GLY A 716 -22.25 2.59 23.09
N LEU A 717 -21.22 1.96 23.66
CA LEU A 717 -19.82 2.39 23.52
C LEU A 717 -19.06 1.72 22.36
N GLY A 718 -19.77 1.02 21.46
CA GLY A 718 -19.18 0.35 20.30
C GLY A 718 -18.02 -0.57 20.65
N SER A 719 -17.03 -0.65 19.76
CA SER A 719 -15.86 -1.53 19.89
C SER A 719 -14.66 -0.91 20.60
N GLY A 720 -14.66 0.40 20.87
CA GLY A 720 -13.62 1.07 21.64
C GLY A 720 -13.23 2.47 21.14
N PRO A 721 -12.54 3.28 21.96
CA PRO A 721 -12.08 4.63 21.62
C PRO A 721 -10.73 4.61 20.89
N LEU A 722 -10.38 5.75 20.28
CA LEU A 722 -9.07 5.96 19.66
C LEU A 722 -8.48 7.32 20.00
N GLU A 723 -7.16 7.34 20.18
CA GLU A 723 -6.34 8.53 20.37
C GLU A 723 -5.10 8.49 19.48
N SER A 724 -4.46 9.65 19.32
CA SER A 724 -3.14 9.72 18.65
C SER A 724 -2.05 9.99 19.69
N GLN A 725 -1.01 9.16 19.68
CA GLN A 725 0.19 9.30 20.49
C GLN A 725 1.32 9.94 19.66
N ILE A 726 2.50 10.11 20.24
CA ILE A 726 3.71 10.52 19.50
C ILE A 726 4.82 9.49 19.72
N ALA A 727 5.60 9.23 18.69
CA ALA A 727 6.86 8.51 18.78
C ALA A 727 7.95 9.28 18.03
N VAL A 728 9.19 9.15 18.49
CA VAL A 728 10.34 9.86 17.95
C VAL A 728 11.44 8.88 17.59
N SER A 729 12.27 9.25 16.60
CA SER A 729 13.41 8.46 16.16
C SER A 729 14.52 9.35 15.61
N ARG A 730 15.75 8.82 15.57
CA ARG A 730 16.92 9.46 14.96
C ARG A 730 17.30 8.91 13.59
N ASN A 731 16.71 7.80 13.17
CA ASN A 731 16.97 7.16 11.87
C ASN A 731 15.69 6.74 11.11
N GLY A 732 14.52 6.96 11.74
CA GLY A 732 13.24 6.60 11.17
C GLY A 732 12.93 5.10 11.20
N LEU A 733 13.70 4.30 11.93
CA LEU A 733 13.51 2.85 12.12
C LEU A 733 13.32 2.50 13.59
N ASP A 734 14.16 3.06 14.46
CA ASP A 734 14.14 2.81 15.89
C ASP A 734 13.26 3.85 16.58
N TRP A 735 12.05 3.43 16.96
CA TRP A 735 11.03 4.33 17.50
C TRP A 735 10.94 4.25 19.02
N LYS A 736 11.05 5.41 19.68
CA LYS A 736 10.67 5.60 21.08
C LYS A 736 9.28 6.20 21.17
N ARG A 737 8.31 5.44 21.68
CA ARG A 737 6.92 5.90 21.84
C ARG A 737 6.71 6.61 23.18
N HIS A 738 6.00 7.73 23.13
CA HIS A 738 5.58 8.50 24.29
C HIS A 738 4.04 8.52 24.37
N PRO A 739 3.43 7.60 25.14
CA PRO A 739 1.98 7.50 25.24
C PRO A 739 1.36 8.56 26.17
N GLU A 740 2.14 9.19 27.05
CA GLU A 740 1.63 10.11 28.07
C GLU A 740 2.31 11.51 28.04
N PRO A 741 1.51 12.60 28.08
CA PRO A 741 0.10 12.64 27.68
C PRO A 741 -0.08 12.24 26.21
N ALA A 742 -1.29 11.77 25.85
CA ALA A 742 -1.62 11.53 24.45
C ALA A 742 -1.48 12.82 23.62
N TYR A 743 -0.83 12.73 22.46
CA TYR A 743 -0.60 13.86 21.56
C TYR A 743 -1.92 14.48 21.08
N VAL A 744 -2.90 13.64 20.72
CA VAL A 744 -4.29 14.02 20.53
C VAL A 744 -5.19 13.03 21.26
N GLY A 745 -5.42 13.27 22.55
CA GLY A 745 -6.35 12.48 23.37
C GLY A 745 -7.83 12.72 23.04
N ILE A 746 -8.70 11.93 23.66
CA ILE A 746 -10.16 12.09 23.63
C ILE A 746 -10.65 13.21 24.57
N GLY A 747 -11.90 13.64 24.45
CA GLY A 747 -12.56 14.58 25.36
C GLY A 747 -13.30 15.71 24.68
N ARG A 748 -13.49 16.83 25.39
CA ARG A 748 -14.26 17.99 24.90
C ARG A 748 -13.44 18.83 23.93
N HIS A 749 -13.69 18.72 22.62
CA HIS A 749 -12.99 19.45 21.56
C HIS A 749 -13.99 20.38 20.85
N GLN A 750 -13.80 21.70 20.93
CA GLN A 750 -14.68 22.70 20.29
C GLN A 750 -16.18 22.45 20.52
N GLY A 751 -16.55 22.12 21.77
CA GLY A 751 -17.94 21.87 22.15
C GLY A 751 -18.49 20.50 21.76
N ARG A 752 -17.63 19.51 21.46
CA ARG A 752 -18.03 18.12 21.18
C ARG A 752 -17.23 17.12 21.98
N ASP A 753 -17.86 16.01 22.35
CA ASP A 753 -17.20 14.94 23.11
C ASP A 753 -16.58 13.95 22.13
N VAL A 754 -15.36 14.25 21.66
CA VAL A 754 -14.63 13.41 20.72
C VAL A 754 -14.10 12.19 21.45
N VAL A 755 -14.48 10.99 21.01
CA VAL A 755 -14.03 9.70 21.56
C VAL A 755 -13.16 8.90 20.59
N THR A 756 -13.04 9.41 19.36
CA THR A 756 -12.21 8.86 18.30
C THR A 756 -11.46 10.02 17.64
N ALA A 757 -10.15 10.11 17.88
CA ALA A 757 -9.28 11.15 17.33
C ALA A 757 -8.19 10.55 16.43
N TYR A 758 -8.35 10.74 15.12
CA TYR A 758 -7.43 10.27 14.07
C TYR A 758 -6.63 11.42 13.51
N ILE A 759 -5.36 11.55 13.89
CA ILE A 759 -4.47 12.54 13.29
C ILE A 759 -4.28 12.28 11.78
N GLY A 760 -4.27 13.36 11.01
CA GLY A 760 -3.89 13.35 9.60
C GLY A 760 -2.39 13.15 9.44
N HIS A 761 -1.97 12.64 8.29
CA HIS A 761 -0.56 12.61 7.92
C HIS A 761 -0.12 14.00 7.41
N GLY A 762 1.05 14.48 7.85
CA GLY A 762 1.66 15.73 7.40
C GLY A 762 1.45 16.92 8.35
N MET A 763 2.25 17.97 8.14
CA MET A 763 2.24 19.22 8.91
C MET A 763 2.66 20.39 8.03
N ILE A 764 2.11 21.58 8.28
CA ILE A 764 2.36 22.79 7.51
C ILE A 764 3.01 23.85 8.39
N ARG A 765 4.17 24.38 7.98
CA ARG A 765 4.78 25.50 8.71
C ARG A 765 4.17 26.84 8.30
N ARG A 766 3.90 27.68 9.30
CA ARG A 766 3.46 29.07 9.18
C ARG A 766 4.20 29.90 10.21
N GLY A 767 5.33 30.48 9.80
CA GLY A 767 6.24 31.20 10.69
C GLY A 767 6.80 30.28 11.78
N GLU A 768 6.45 30.58 13.02
CA GLU A 768 6.86 29.88 14.24
C GLU A 768 5.87 28.80 14.68
N GLU A 769 4.80 28.57 13.90
CA GLU A 769 3.81 27.54 14.16
C GLU A 769 3.89 26.41 13.12
N LEU A 770 3.55 25.21 13.57
CA LEU A 770 3.23 24.05 12.75
C LEU A 770 1.75 23.77 12.88
N TRP A 771 1.07 23.67 11.74
CA TRP A 771 -0.34 23.34 11.65
C TRP A 771 -0.51 21.90 11.22
N GLN A 772 -1.25 21.14 12.03
CA GLN A 772 -1.64 19.77 11.75
C GLN A 772 -3.17 19.68 11.80
N TYR A 773 -3.72 18.57 11.31
CA TYR A 773 -5.17 18.36 11.29
C TYR A 773 -5.50 16.96 11.76
N TYR A 774 -6.65 16.79 12.41
CA TYR A 774 -7.16 15.47 12.78
C TYR A 774 -8.64 15.35 12.48
N PHE A 775 -9.07 14.15 12.13
CA PHE A 775 -10.48 13.77 12.07
C PHE A 775 -10.96 13.35 13.46
N GLY A 776 -12.02 14.00 13.95
CA GLY A 776 -12.64 13.70 15.24
C GLY A 776 -14.11 13.34 15.09
N GLU A 777 -14.57 12.34 15.83
CA GLU A 777 -15.98 11.95 15.92
C GLU A 777 -16.41 11.64 17.36
N THR A 778 -17.71 11.82 17.62
CA THR A 778 -18.35 11.67 18.94
C THR A 778 -18.80 10.24 19.25
N HIS A 779 -18.64 9.32 18.31
CA HIS A 779 -18.96 7.91 18.51
C HIS A 779 -17.70 7.06 18.51
N TYR A 780 -17.79 5.93 19.20
CA TYR A 780 -16.73 4.95 19.28
C TYR A 780 -16.51 4.26 17.93
N HIS A 781 -15.44 3.49 17.81
CA HIS A 781 -15.24 2.61 16.66
C HIS A 781 -16.39 1.59 16.59
N SER A 782 -16.83 1.23 15.37
CA SER A 782 -17.97 0.33 15.12
C SER A 782 -19.15 0.58 16.08
N PRO A 783 -19.75 1.78 16.05
CA PRO A 783 -20.68 2.21 17.09
C PRO A 783 -22.05 1.53 16.96
N HIS A 784 -22.74 1.35 18.08
CA HIS A 784 -24.15 0.89 18.11
C HIS A 784 -25.15 2.01 17.78
N THR A 785 -24.72 3.26 17.90
CA THR A 785 -25.50 4.45 17.62
C THR A 785 -24.74 5.37 16.67
N GLN A 786 -25.48 6.07 15.79
CA GLN A 786 -24.89 6.98 14.82
C GLN A 786 -25.08 8.43 15.28
N ASP A 787 -24.04 9.25 15.16
CA ASP A 787 -24.12 10.71 15.28
C ASP A 787 -23.47 11.34 14.03
N PRO A 788 -24.23 11.48 12.93
CA PRO A 788 -23.69 12.02 11.68
C PRO A 788 -23.19 13.46 11.80
N ASP A 789 -23.75 14.23 12.74
CA ASP A 789 -23.32 15.61 12.99
C ASP A 789 -22.05 15.64 13.85
N GLY A 790 -21.74 14.53 14.54
CA GLY A 790 -20.60 14.27 15.42
C GLY A 790 -19.21 14.41 14.81
N ARG A 791 -19.12 14.38 13.47
CA ARG A 791 -17.88 14.27 12.71
C ARG A 791 -17.31 15.64 12.33
N GLY A 792 -16.00 15.79 12.36
CA GLY A 792 -15.33 17.01 11.90
C GLY A 792 -13.82 16.85 11.72
N VAL A 793 -13.23 17.78 10.97
CA VAL A 793 -11.78 17.97 10.90
C VAL A 793 -11.42 19.19 11.72
N TYR A 794 -10.38 19.08 12.53
CA TYR A 794 -9.96 20.09 13.47
C TYR A 794 -8.50 20.45 13.24
N ARG A 795 -8.14 21.73 13.40
CA ARG A 795 -6.77 22.21 13.32
C ARG A 795 -6.08 22.08 14.67
N LEU A 796 -4.81 21.71 14.62
CA LEU A 796 -3.86 21.66 15.71
C LEU A 796 -2.77 22.70 15.44
N VAL A 797 -2.41 23.48 16.45
CA VAL A 797 -1.34 24.47 16.38
C VAL A 797 -0.24 24.05 17.35
N GLN A 798 0.91 23.70 16.79
CA GLN A 798 2.10 23.23 17.48
C GLN A 798 3.18 24.31 17.38
N ARG A 799 3.89 24.57 18.49
CA ARG A 799 5.11 25.39 18.48
C ARG A 799 6.14 24.75 17.54
N LEU A 800 6.81 25.52 16.68
CA LEU A 800 7.91 25.01 15.86
C LEU A 800 8.95 24.30 16.74
N ASP A 801 9.34 23.09 16.35
CA ASP A 801 10.27 22.21 17.08
C ASP A 801 9.79 21.77 18.48
N GLY A 802 8.56 22.12 18.89
CA GLY A 802 8.11 22.02 20.27
C GLY A 802 7.37 20.73 20.66
N PHE A 803 7.63 19.60 20.00
CA PHE A 803 6.89 18.34 20.23
C PHE A 803 7.21 17.71 21.59
N ILE A 804 8.49 17.68 21.94
CA ILE A 804 9.03 17.17 23.19
C ILE A 804 10.05 18.21 23.70
N SER A 805 10.09 18.41 25.00
CA SER A 805 11.09 19.24 25.69
C SER A 805 11.86 18.44 26.73
N LEU A 806 13.08 18.86 27.00
CA LEU A 806 13.79 18.52 28.22
C LEU A 806 13.40 19.53 29.31
N ASP A 807 12.62 19.07 30.27
CA ASP A 807 12.08 19.90 31.34
C ASP A 807 12.99 19.83 32.58
N SER A 808 13.31 20.99 33.13
CA SER A 808 13.97 21.10 34.43
C SER A 808 12.96 21.17 35.58
N PRO A 809 13.31 20.66 36.77
CA PRO A 809 12.48 20.83 37.95
C PRO A 809 12.18 22.30 38.25
N TYR A 810 10.97 22.58 38.72
CA TYR A 810 10.61 23.93 39.18
C TYR A 810 11.19 24.26 40.57
N GLY A 811 11.34 23.24 41.42
CA GLY A 811 11.68 23.38 42.85
C GLY A 811 13.14 23.74 43.11
N HIS A 812 14.05 23.38 42.21
CA HIS A 812 15.49 23.52 42.36
C HIS A 812 16.16 23.58 40.98
N GLU A 813 17.44 23.95 40.98
CA GLU A 813 18.26 24.00 39.77
C GLU A 813 18.74 22.59 39.39
N THR A 814 18.79 22.31 38.09
CA THR A 814 19.41 21.12 37.52
C THR A 814 20.47 21.51 36.48
N THR A 815 21.44 20.63 36.26
CA THR A 815 22.50 20.82 35.27
C THR A 815 22.56 19.62 34.35
N VAL A 816 22.47 19.87 33.05
CA VAL A 816 22.52 18.86 31.99
C VAL A 816 23.77 19.11 31.15
N VAL A 817 24.48 18.04 30.78
CA VAL A 817 25.72 18.16 30.00
C VAL A 817 25.61 17.33 28.73
N THR A 818 25.99 17.92 27.60
CA THR A 818 26.04 17.18 26.33
C THR A 818 27.20 16.18 26.32
N ARG A 819 27.13 15.22 25.41
CA ARG A 819 28.32 14.48 24.95
C ARG A 819 29.36 15.46 24.38
N PRO A 820 30.65 15.09 24.35
CA PRO A 820 31.65 15.86 23.62
C PRO A 820 31.18 16.10 22.19
N LEU A 821 31.36 17.33 21.69
CA LEU A 821 30.92 17.74 20.37
C LEU A 821 31.84 18.79 19.76
N THR A 822 31.78 18.90 18.44
CA THR A 822 32.32 20.00 17.65
C THR A 822 31.19 20.60 16.82
N PHE A 823 31.29 21.87 16.46
CA PHE A 823 30.26 22.58 15.70
C PHE A 823 30.89 23.61 14.76
N ASP A 824 30.07 24.06 13.81
CA ASP A 824 30.33 25.19 12.94
C ASP A 824 29.36 26.33 13.27
N GLY A 825 29.71 27.57 12.91
CA GLY A 825 28.94 28.77 13.26
C GLY A 825 29.57 29.55 14.40
N ASP A 826 29.01 30.73 14.67
CA ASP A 826 29.54 31.72 15.62
C ASP A 826 28.46 32.25 16.58
N ARG A 827 27.22 31.75 16.50
CA ARG A 827 26.14 32.03 17.46
C ARG A 827 25.48 30.73 17.92
N LEU A 828 25.15 30.64 19.21
CA LEU A 828 24.30 29.57 19.75
C LEU A 828 22.87 30.09 19.93
N GLN A 829 21.89 29.41 19.31
CA GLN A 829 20.47 29.70 19.45
C GLN A 829 19.74 28.57 20.17
N LEU A 830 18.80 28.93 21.04
CA LEU A 830 17.95 27.99 21.79
C LEU A 830 16.47 28.19 21.46
N ASN A 831 15.74 27.08 21.34
CA ASN A 831 14.29 27.07 21.47
C ASN A 831 13.96 26.68 22.91
N VAL A 832 13.43 27.61 23.69
CA VAL A 832 13.27 27.49 25.15
C VAL A 832 12.03 28.25 25.63
N ASP A 833 11.36 27.71 26.65
CA ASP A 833 10.32 28.39 27.41
C ASP A 833 10.63 28.27 28.92
N THR A 834 10.84 29.40 29.58
CA THR A 834 11.12 29.46 31.02
C THR A 834 9.98 30.08 31.83
N ASP A 835 8.88 30.46 31.19
CA ASP A 835 7.88 31.39 31.75
C ASP A 835 8.59 32.63 32.38
N ALA A 836 7.98 33.27 33.37
CA ALA A 836 8.50 34.48 34.00
C ALA A 836 9.57 34.23 35.09
N VAL A 837 9.47 33.12 35.83
CA VAL A 837 10.29 32.87 37.05
C VAL A 837 11.21 31.65 36.95
N GLY A 838 11.20 30.97 35.80
CA GLY A 838 12.24 30.01 35.43
C GLY A 838 13.40 30.69 34.71
N TYR A 839 14.47 29.94 34.48
CA TYR A 839 15.60 30.42 33.68
C TYR A 839 16.45 29.30 33.12
N LEU A 840 17.29 29.65 32.15
CA LEU A 840 18.36 28.83 31.62
C LEU A 840 19.64 29.65 31.48
N GLN A 841 20.78 29.05 31.79
CA GLN A 841 22.13 29.57 31.50
C GLN A 841 22.94 28.46 30.79
N VAL A 842 23.89 28.86 29.96
CA VAL A 842 24.74 27.96 29.17
C VAL A 842 26.20 28.19 29.49
N GLY A 843 26.95 27.12 29.71
CA GLY A 843 28.41 27.16 29.77
C GLY A 843 29.05 26.13 28.84
N PHE A 844 30.36 26.20 28.71
CA PHE A 844 31.15 25.24 27.95
C PHE A 844 32.27 24.62 28.81
N LEU A 845 32.48 23.33 28.63
CA LEU A 845 33.64 22.60 29.13
C LEU A 845 34.58 22.26 27.97
N ASP A 846 35.89 22.24 28.23
CA ASP A 846 36.90 21.78 27.29
C ASP A 846 37.03 20.24 27.25
N GLU A 847 37.99 19.74 26.48
CA GLU A 847 38.30 18.30 26.36
C GLU A 847 38.71 17.62 27.67
N GLN A 848 39.11 18.39 28.67
CA GLN A 848 39.49 17.90 30.00
C GLN A 848 38.30 17.96 30.98
N GLY A 849 37.15 18.49 30.56
CA GLY A 849 35.98 18.72 31.40
C GLY A 849 36.09 19.98 32.26
N GLU A 850 37.05 20.87 31.97
CA GLU A 850 37.26 22.11 32.72
C GLU A 850 36.43 23.25 32.10
N PRO A 851 35.82 24.14 32.90
CA PRO A 851 35.09 25.29 32.39
C PRO A 851 35.95 26.24 31.54
N ILE A 852 35.43 26.68 30.40
CA ILE A 852 36.13 27.61 29.52
C ILE A 852 35.89 29.06 30.00
N GLU A 853 36.97 29.77 30.34
CA GLU A 853 36.93 31.18 30.77
C GLU A 853 36.23 32.08 29.75
N GLY A 854 35.34 32.97 30.23
CA GLY A 854 34.50 33.83 29.39
C GLY A 854 33.26 33.15 28.79
N TYR A 855 33.14 31.83 28.97
CA TYR A 855 32.02 31.00 28.52
C TYR A 855 31.53 30.05 29.63
N THR A 856 31.77 30.39 30.89
CA THR A 856 31.26 29.58 32.00
C THR A 856 29.76 29.80 32.17
N VAL A 857 29.09 28.90 32.88
CA VAL A 857 27.65 29.05 33.18
C VAL A 857 27.38 30.34 33.96
N ASP A 858 28.30 30.73 34.87
CA ASP A 858 28.17 31.94 35.68
C ASP A 858 28.41 33.23 34.86
N ASP A 859 29.15 33.12 33.76
CA ASP A 859 29.34 34.23 32.80
C ASP A 859 28.15 34.39 31.84
N CYS A 860 27.27 33.39 31.74
CA CYS A 860 26.11 33.43 30.85
C CYS A 860 25.05 34.38 31.38
N VAL A 861 24.55 35.26 30.52
CA VAL A 861 23.35 36.05 30.80
C VAL A 861 22.16 35.12 30.88
N TYR A 862 21.27 35.37 31.84
CA TYR A 862 20.06 34.57 32.04
C TYR A 862 19.17 34.60 30.79
N VAL A 863 18.87 33.42 30.25
CA VAL A 863 17.78 33.23 29.29
C VAL A 863 16.48 33.09 30.08
N ASN A 864 15.60 34.07 29.95
CA ASN A 864 14.32 34.15 30.65
C ASN A 864 13.23 34.64 29.69
N GLY A 865 12.28 33.76 29.34
CA GLY A 865 11.16 34.03 28.45
C GLY A 865 10.80 32.82 27.58
N ASP A 866 9.93 33.07 26.60
CA ASP A 866 9.49 32.11 25.60
C ASP A 866 10.06 32.48 24.21
N PHE A 867 10.98 31.67 23.68
CA PHE A 867 11.71 31.96 22.45
C PHE A 867 11.90 30.74 21.55
N ILE A 868 11.63 30.90 20.25
CA ILE A 868 11.87 29.85 19.23
C ILE A 868 13.34 29.79 18.80
N ALA A 869 14.05 30.93 18.90
CA ALA A 869 15.45 31.09 18.51
C ALA A 869 16.12 32.22 19.31
N LYS A 870 16.38 31.99 20.60
CA LYS A 870 17.10 32.95 21.47
C LYS A 870 18.61 32.76 21.34
N GLU A 871 19.30 33.78 20.86
CA GLU A 871 20.76 33.86 20.95
C GLU A 871 21.20 33.93 22.42
N VAL A 872 22.18 33.11 22.76
CA VAL A 872 22.80 33.06 24.08
C VAL A 872 23.96 34.04 24.12
N ASP A 873 24.06 34.81 25.20
CA ASP A 873 25.08 35.82 25.43
C ASP A 873 25.79 35.64 26.78
N TRP A 874 27.08 35.94 26.80
CA TRP A 874 27.95 35.93 27.99
C TRP A 874 28.45 37.35 28.28
N LEU A 875 28.74 37.63 29.55
CA LEU A 875 29.05 38.98 30.04
C LEU A 875 30.26 39.63 29.35
N GLU A 876 31.30 38.86 29.04
CA GLU A 876 32.54 39.38 28.46
C GLU A 876 32.64 39.19 26.94
N THR A 877 32.14 38.08 26.42
CA THR A 877 32.29 37.66 25.01
C THR A 877 31.09 37.99 24.14
N GLY A 878 29.98 38.47 24.73
CA GLY A 878 28.74 38.73 24.01
C GLY A 878 28.12 37.43 23.50
N ALA A 879 27.62 37.40 22.27
CA ALA A 879 27.01 36.19 21.69
C ALA A 879 27.97 35.37 20.81
N ASP A 880 29.23 35.80 20.66
CA ASP A 880 30.19 35.19 19.74
C ASP A 880 30.79 33.90 20.33
N VAL A 881 30.53 32.78 19.66
CA VAL A 881 31.12 31.47 19.99
C VAL A 881 32.14 30.99 18.94
N SER A 882 32.52 31.84 17.96
CA SER A 882 33.53 31.51 16.96
C SER A 882 34.89 31.06 17.54
N PRO A 883 35.37 31.54 18.71
CA PRO A 883 36.61 31.02 19.30
C PRO A 883 36.53 29.56 19.78
N LEU A 884 35.32 29.01 19.87
CA LEU A 884 35.05 27.63 20.25
C LEU A 884 34.75 26.72 19.05
N ALA A 885 34.44 27.28 17.88
CA ALA A 885 34.12 26.52 16.67
C ALA A 885 35.26 25.57 16.28
N GLY A 886 34.92 24.35 15.88
CA GLY A 886 35.87 23.28 15.56
C GLY A 886 36.67 22.70 16.74
N ARG A 887 36.58 23.26 17.95
CA ARG A 887 37.16 22.67 19.16
C ARG A 887 36.18 21.65 19.75
N THR A 888 36.71 20.57 20.32
CA THR A 888 35.88 19.65 21.10
C THR A 888 35.48 20.35 22.39
N VAL A 889 34.18 20.43 22.65
CA VAL A 889 33.60 21.02 23.85
C VAL A 889 32.43 20.17 24.34
N GLN A 890 31.99 20.41 25.58
CA GLN A 890 30.67 19.99 26.06
C GLN A 890 29.85 21.23 26.41
N VAL A 891 28.57 21.22 26.06
CA VAL A 891 27.64 22.30 26.43
C VAL A 891 26.97 21.93 27.74
N VAL A 892 26.97 22.88 28.68
CA VAL A 892 26.39 22.74 30.02
C VAL A 892 25.16 23.62 30.09
N PHE A 893 24.00 23.02 30.35
CA PHE A 893 22.75 23.75 30.56
C PHE A 893 22.40 23.74 32.04
N ARG A 894 22.46 24.91 32.69
CA ARG A 894 21.92 25.11 34.04
C ARG A 894 20.51 25.66 33.92
N MET A 895 19.54 24.95 34.50
CA MET A 895 18.12 25.22 34.27
C MET A 895 17.30 25.13 35.56
N ARG A 896 16.23 25.92 35.65
CA ARG A 896 15.19 25.82 36.68
C ARG A 896 13.86 26.23 36.09
N GLY A 897 12.84 25.38 36.23
CA GLY A 897 11.48 25.69 35.74
C GLY A 897 11.43 26.05 34.25
N ALA A 898 12.33 25.47 33.47
CA ALA A 898 12.52 25.73 32.04
C ALA A 898 12.28 24.46 31.22
N LYS A 899 11.76 24.67 30.01
CA LYS A 899 11.59 23.68 28.95
C LYS A 899 12.56 23.99 27.81
N LEU A 900 13.50 23.09 27.55
CA LEU A 900 14.44 23.21 26.44
C LEU A 900 14.01 22.29 25.28
N TYR A 901 13.69 22.89 24.14
CA TYR A 901 13.15 22.16 22.97
C TYR A 901 14.22 21.85 21.93
N ALA A 902 15.09 22.80 21.63
CA ALA A 902 16.14 22.63 20.62
C ALA A 902 17.33 23.57 20.86
N MET A 903 18.47 23.21 20.27
CA MET A 903 19.64 24.08 20.13
C MET A 903 20.18 24.04 18.70
N GLN A 904 20.85 25.11 18.29
CA GLN A 904 21.53 25.18 17.00
C GLN A 904 22.70 26.16 17.06
N PHE A 905 23.84 25.77 16.49
CA PHE A 905 24.90 26.71 16.15
C PHE A 905 24.68 27.23 14.73
N VAL A 906 24.69 28.56 14.57
CA VAL A 906 24.40 29.23 13.29
C VAL A 906 25.51 30.23 12.94
N GLU A 907 25.64 30.54 11.66
CA GLU A 907 26.43 31.69 11.20
C GLU A 907 25.62 32.97 11.46
N GLY A 908 26.23 33.93 12.14
CA GLY A 908 25.72 35.27 12.38
C GLY A 908 25.67 36.04 11.07
N GLY A 909 24.48 36.56 10.76
CA GLY A 909 24.23 37.39 9.58
C GLY A 909 24.82 38.79 9.65
#